data_AF-A0A2N1PDH6-F1
#
_entry.id   AF-A0A2N1PDH6-F1
#
_cell.length_a   1.000
_cell.length_b   1.000
_cell.length_c   1.000
_cell.angle_alpha   90.00
_cell.angle_beta   90.00
_cell.angle_gamma   90.00
#
_symmetry.space_group_name_H-M   'P 1'
#
loop_
_entity.id
_entity.type
_entity.pdbx_description
1 polymer ?
#
loop_
_entity_poly.entity_id
_entity_poly.type
_entity_poly.pdbx_seq_one_letter_code
_entity_poly.pdbx_strand_id
1 'polypeptide(L)'
;MDKIDHEEDIFCPQCDVTLRIPRTKQMIKITCPYCNSVFFHNVPRKSQFTRSKLIWGAAIVAVIVIFALLNQSDQSPRSIATRQTSSGSLSSNWITISYGGLVDKSLLTHSGETVGSVISQVPNYDDEFKGLIQPYLEPFSILCHDVLLSINGPDTLPFVNIVSHYPVGVAQPAWVALFREGHYQLYYNPTKIRVFVKGTNAKQSFENNQSVIRHAMRDVINSAATKIDTVQVFVFTNDYAATEIRLNTIPISYAVEELDLEPRHRSLDLSAIEEFLNVGVILEAVEVDTNNDLYFYGRQDNNQTLAGFPLSLSDLAVVYRSVFHYGYNSPYISLDGHEDNRFAKVNFGGHLENTHAGYVVLEADKLFKALSTGIDPNTHKIIKERITRSVPDFLTEDERSLLENSGTGHTQIRYWFYPDSIGTVTDGSIGAVLTHQFLADVERMDMPLSVSGAVRSTISHLNRNFGQYERAFETFRELSTVGRIMSLINWLKGMDMGARVELDELLTVLIPAFTTPKKTKKMLAVTTAAFPSFSCTEASSVRDNSKVYYISDLLDKCKPTTSDKQFLEIASAYYDQLDTDKLAPREYRNLKSQAEQYKKTSASLERRLESLNEQIRKSEVTLDRYNSAEISRHNGLVDEYNRLLIEQESYINKYNGVIDKLNKMGLVSNCITSVGGGINLRPSEFKRISRSSSAPKIKEIVSLKSQIRMVGKISRAGNWIRSCVGKGGARLNEIPVDSWILEKAADGSMRYRYSLGGNDNLTVSALMPGGGWESETNINGYKEVVQSIDNGKAVHVSHPGTDISGAGNFSQNSKRIEFSR
;
A
#
# COMPACT_ATOMS: atom_id res chain seq x y z
N MET A 1 -12.08 -20.21 -58.44
CA MET A 1 -10.78 -20.10 -57.75
C MET A 1 -10.72 -18.70 -57.18
N ASP A 2 -11.45 -18.45 -56.09
CA ASP A 2 -11.42 -17.17 -55.39
C ASP A 2 -10.72 -17.40 -54.06
N LYS A 3 -9.51 -16.82 -53.93
CA LYS A 3 -8.75 -16.78 -52.68
C LYS A 3 -9.47 -15.83 -51.73
N ILE A 4 -10.05 -16.38 -50.67
CA ILE A 4 -10.56 -15.59 -49.56
C ILE A 4 -9.35 -15.22 -48.69
N ASP A 5 -9.01 -13.92 -48.66
CA ASP A 5 -8.00 -13.35 -47.76
C ASP A 5 -8.48 -13.47 -46.30
N HIS A 6 -7.89 -14.41 -45.56
CA HIS A 6 -8.16 -14.67 -44.14
C HIS A 6 -7.21 -13.94 -43.19
N GLU A 7 -6.31 -13.10 -43.69
CA GLU A 7 -5.30 -12.40 -42.89
C GLU A 7 -5.45 -10.88 -42.98
N GLU A 8 -5.05 -10.17 -41.93
CA GLU A 8 -4.89 -8.72 -41.90
C GLU A 8 -3.51 -8.33 -41.39
N ASP A 9 -2.97 -7.26 -41.97
CA ASP A 9 -1.71 -6.66 -41.56
C ASP A 9 -1.99 -5.66 -40.42
N ILE A 10 -1.29 -5.82 -39.30
CA ILE A 10 -1.32 -4.88 -38.18
C ILE A 10 0.10 -4.42 -37.84
N PHE A 11 0.22 -3.27 -37.21
CA PHE A 11 1.52 -2.77 -36.75
C PHE A 11 1.74 -3.11 -35.28
N CYS A 12 2.94 -3.60 -34.96
CA CYS A 12 3.35 -3.71 -33.57
C CYS A 12 3.49 -2.30 -32.97
N PRO A 13 2.74 -1.94 -31.91
CA PRO A 13 2.76 -0.59 -31.35
C PRO A 13 4.10 -0.21 -30.70
N GLN A 14 5.02 -1.17 -30.54
CA GLN A 14 6.30 -0.98 -29.87
C GLN A 14 7.48 -0.81 -30.84
N CYS A 15 7.44 -1.46 -32.00
CA CYS A 15 8.57 -1.45 -32.95
C CYS A 15 8.15 -1.21 -34.40
N ASP A 16 6.88 -0.87 -34.64
CA ASP A 16 6.28 -0.57 -35.95
C ASP A 16 6.43 -1.65 -37.04
N VAL A 17 6.86 -2.86 -36.68
CA VAL A 17 6.94 -3.97 -37.62
C VAL A 17 5.53 -4.46 -37.97
N THR A 18 5.30 -4.71 -39.25
CA THR A 18 4.03 -5.28 -39.74
C THR A 18 3.95 -6.76 -39.37
N LEU A 19 2.87 -7.16 -38.72
CA LEU A 19 2.54 -8.53 -38.37
C LEU A 19 1.29 -8.96 -39.14
N ARG A 20 1.32 -10.17 -39.72
CA ARG A 20 0.14 -10.81 -40.30
C ARG A 20 -0.57 -11.63 -39.26
N ILE A 21 -1.87 -11.37 -39.09
CA ILE A 21 -2.72 -12.11 -38.17
C ILE A 21 -4.01 -12.57 -38.85
N PRO A 22 -4.66 -13.64 -38.36
CA PRO A 22 -5.98 -14.03 -38.86
C PRO A 22 -7.02 -12.94 -38.59
N ARG A 23 -7.83 -12.62 -39.60
CA ARG A 23 -8.92 -11.65 -39.49
C ARG A 23 -10.01 -12.20 -38.56
N THR A 24 -10.19 -11.60 -37.38
CA THR A 24 -11.16 -12.07 -36.38
C THR A 24 -11.84 -10.93 -35.64
N LYS A 25 -13.11 -11.08 -35.28
CA LYS A 25 -13.81 -10.09 -34.42
C LYS A 25 -13.57 -10.32 -32.92
N GLN A 26 -12.90 -11.40 -32.55
CA GLN A 26 -12.56 -11.71 -31.16
C GLN A 26 -11.26 -11.02 -30.77
N MET A 27 -11.15 -10.64 -29.50
CA MET A 27 -9.91 -10.11 -28.96
C MET A 27 -8.82 -11.19 -29.04
N ILE A 28 -7.68 -10.83 -29.63
CA ILE A 28 -6.53 -11.73 -29.79
C ILE A 28 -5.29 -11.11 -29.15
N LYS A 29 -4.62 -11.92 -28.33
CA LYS A 29 -3.33 -11.59 -27.72
C LYS A 29 -2.22 -11.92 -28.70
N ILE A 30 -1.41 -10.92 -29.02
CA ILE A 30 -0.36 -11.00 -30.05
C ILE A 30 0.97 -10.75 -29.36
N THR A 31 1.93 -11.64 -29.60
CA THR A 31 3.33 -11.45 -29.18
C THR A 31 4.14 -11.12 -30.41
N CYS A 32 4.75 -9.94 -30.45
CA CYS A 32 5.61 -9.54 -31.56
C CYS A 32 6.87 -10.41 -31.55
N PRO A 33 7.19 -11.16 -32.62
CA PRO A 33 8.38 -12.01 -32.66
C PRO A 33 9.69 -11.20 -32.73
N TYR A 34 9.62 -9.91 -33.03
CA TYR A 34 10.80 -9.05 -33.20
C TYR A 34 11.21 -8.33 -31.92
N CYS A 35 10.25 -7.86 -31.10
CA CYS A 35 10.55 -7.14 -29.86
C CYS A 35 9.98 -7.81 -28.60
N ASN A 36 9.34 -8.97 -28.73
CA ASN A 36 8.66 -9.71 -27.66
C ASN A 36 7.57 -8.92 -26.90
N SER A 37 7.15 -7.76 -27.42
CA SER A 37 6.03 -7.01 -26.85
C SER A 37 4.72 -7.77 -27.06
N VAL A 38 3.87 -7.72 -26.03
CA VAL A 38 2.56 -8.36 -26.03
C VAL A 38 1.50 -7.27 -26.10
N PHE A 39 0.60 -7.35 -27.08
CA PHE A 39 -0.48 -6.39 -27.26
C PHE A 39 -1.74 -7.08 -27.79
N PHE A 40 -2.88 -6.40 -27.72
CA PHE A 40 -4.17 -6.96 -28.10
C PHE A 40 -4.71 -6.28 -29.36
N HIS A 41 -5.24 -7.08 -30.28
CA HIS A 41 -5.98 -6.59 -31.45
C HIS A 41 -7.48 -6.84 -31.26
N ASN A 42 -8.32 -5.96 -31.83
CA ASN A 42 -9.78 -5.93 -31.66
C ASN A 42 -10.27 -5.78 -30.21
N VAL A 43 -9.65 -4.89 -29.46
CA VAL A 43 -10.18 -4.41 -28.16
C VAL A 43 -11.51 -3.69 -28.42
N PRO A 44 -12.63 -4.08 -27.76
CA PRO A 44 -13.90 -3.39 -27.92
C PRO A 44 -13.75 -1.92 -27.56
N ARG A 45 -13.92 -1.02 -28.53
CA ARG A 45 -13.96 0.41 -28.24
C ARG A 45 -15.20 0.69 -27.39
N LYS A 46 -15.02 1.26 -26.19
CA LYS A 46 -16.12 1.93 -25.45
C LYS A 46 -16.78 2.90 -26.43
N SER A 47 -18.06 2.71 -26.70
CA SER A 47 -18.81 3.65 -27.52
C SER A 47 -18.76 5.01 -26.83
N GLN A 48 -18.20 6.00 -27.51
CA GLN A 48 -18.39 7.39 -27.13
C GLN A 48 -19.90 7.63 -27.16
N PHE A 49 -20.48 7.91 -26.01
CA PHE A 49 -21.86 8.33 -25.86
C PHE A 49 -22.04 9.66 -26.60
N THR A 50 -22.41 9.59 -27.87
CA THR A 50 -22.99 10.73 -28.57
C THR A 50 -24.39 10.94 -27.99
N ARG A 51 -24.58 12.06 -27.28
CA ARG A 51 -25.90 12.55 -26.89
C ARG A 51 -26.74 12.78 -28.15
N SER A 52 -27.53 11.79 -28.57
CA SER A 52 -28.63 12.02 -29.50
C SER A 52 -29.90 12.34 -28.69
N LYS A 53 -30.44 13.52 -28.95
CA LYS A 53 -31.80 13.89 -28.55
C LYS A 53 -32.80 13.15 -29.45
N LEU A 54 -33.99 12.85 -28.90
CA LEU A 54 -35.17 12.19 -29.51
C LEU A 54 -34.99 10.66 -29.69
N ILE A 55 -35.88 9.77 -29.23
CA ILE A 55 -37.35 9.75 -29.31
C ILE A 55 -37.91 9.04 -28.06
N TRP A 56 -38.57 9.77 -27.15
CA TRP A 56 -39.20 9.24 -25.92
C TRP A 56 -40.72 9.01 -26.04
N GLY A 57 -41.31 9.21 -27.23
CA GLY A 57 -42.76 9.22 -27.40
C GLY A 57 -43.45 7.85 -27.53
N ALA A 58 -42.75 6.82 -28.03
CA ALA A 58 -43.40 5.54 -28.37
C ALA A 58 -43.44 4.52 -27.21
N ALA A 59 -42.51 4.59 -26.25
CA ALA A 59 -42.42 3.62 -25.16
C ALA A 59 -43.47 3.85 -24.05
N ILE A 60 -43.94 5.09 -23.87
CA ILE A 60 -44.89 5.45 -22.80
C ILE A 60 -46.31 4.96 -23.14
N VAL A 61 -46.69 4.89 -24.42
CA VAL A 61 -48.03 4.43 -24.83
C VAL A 61 -48.19 2.91 -24.65
N ALA A 62 -47.13 2.12 -24.86
CA ALA A 62 -47.19 0.66 -24.70
C ALA A 62 -47.33 0.22 -23.22
N VAL A 63 -46.74 0.97 -22.29
CA VAL A 63 -46.81 0.66 -20.85
C VAL A 63 -48.19 0.98 -20.27
N ILE A 64 -48.86 2.03 -20.77
CA ILE A 64 -50.20 2.43 -20.32
C ILE A 64 -51.28 1.44 -20.79
N VAL A 65 -51.16 0.86 -21.99
CA VAL A 65 -52.12 -0.14 -22.50
C VAL A 65 -52.03 -1.48 -21.74
N ILE A 66 -50.83 -1.89 -21.33
CA ILE A 66 -50.63 -3.12 -20.54
C ILE A 66 -51.16 -2.95 -19.11
N PHE A 67 -51.05 -1.75 -18.53
CA PHE A 67 -51.56 -1.47 -17.19
C PHE A 67 -53.10 -1.36 -17.14
N ALA A 68 -53.73 -0.97 -18.25
CA ALA A 68 -55.19 -0.92 -18.37
C ALA A 68 -55.83 -2.31 -18.57
N LEU A 69 -55.12 -3.26 -19.17
CA LEU A 69 -55.62 -4.63 -19.41
C LEU A 69 -55.54 -5.54 -18.18
N LEU A 70 -54.78 -5.16 -17.15
CA LEU A 70 -54.59 -5.99 -15.95
C LEU A 70 -55.46 -5.59 -14.75
N ASN A 71 -56.33 -4.57 -14.88
CA ASN A 71 -57.02 -3.95 -13.74
C ASN A 71 -58.54 -3.72 -13.89
N GLN A 72 -59.27 -4.57 -14.62
CA GLN A 72 -60.75 -4.65 -14.57
C GLN A 72 -61.16 -6.10 -14.29
N SER A 73 -61.56 -6.41 -13.04
CA SER A 73 -62.96 -6.49 -12.54
C SER A 73 -63.58 -7.89 -12.79
N ASP A 74 -64.45 -8.48 -11.98
CA ASP A 74 -64.88 -8.29 -10.60
C ASP A 74 -65.59 -9.59 -10.14
N GLN A 75 -65.63 -9.75 -8.81
CA GLN A 75 -66.57 -10.44 -7.89
C GLN A 75 -67.90 -11.02 -8.48
N SER A 76 -68.59 -12.06 -8.00
CA SER A 76 -68.77 -12.81 -6.72
C SER A 76 -69.89 -13.89 -6.94
N PRO A 77 -70.62 -14.51 -5.96
CA PRO A 77 -70.28 -15.27 -4.73
C PRO A 77 -70.96 -16.69 -4.67
N ARG A 78 -70.49 -17.62 -3.80
CA ARG A 78 -71.34 -18.58 -2.99
C ARG A 78 -70.54 -19.55 -2.07
N SER A 79 -70.55 -19.23 -0.77
CA SER A 79 -70.80 -20.02 0.47
C SER A 79 -70.50 -21.54 0.64
N ILE A 80 -69.97 -21.84 1.86
CA ILE A 80 -69.97 -23.08 2.69
C ILE A 80 -68.87 -24.11 2.31
N ALA A 81 -67.93 -24.60 3.16
CA ALA A 81 -67.98 -24.95 4.57
C ALA A 81 -66.60 -24.85 5.29
N THR A 82 -66.70 -24.79 6.61
CA THR A 82 -65.70 -24.69 7.68
C THR A 82 -64.55 -25.71 7.65
N ARG A 83 -63.30 -25.25 7.76
CA ARG A 83 -62.28 -25.83 8.65
C ARG A 83 -61.17 -24.80 8.89
N GLN A 84 -61.09 -24.31 10.13
CA GLN A 84 -59.98 -23.51 10.63
C GLN A 84 -58.69 -24.36 10.58
N THR A 85 -57.74 -23.94 9.77
CA THR A 85 -56.32 -24.15 10.02
C THR A 85 -55.66 -22.78 9.98
N SER A 86 -55.36 -22.26 11.17
CA SER A 86 -54.55 -21.07 11.39
C SER A 86 -53.14 -21.30 10.85
N SER A 87 -52.90 -20.96 9.59
CA SER A 87 -51.55 -20.73 9.07
C SER A 87 -51.17 -19.28 9.38
N GLY A 88 -50.57 -19.08 10.55
CA GLY A 88 -49.86 -17.85 10.87
C GLY A 88 -48.78 -17.61 9.80
N SER A 89 -48.86 -16.45 9.15
CA SER A 89 -47.80 -15.90 8.31
C SER A 89 -46.50 -15.86 9.11
N LEU A 90 -45.54 -16.73 8.76
CA LEU A 90 -44.21 -16.76 9.37
C LEU A 90 -43.50 -15.43 9.06
N SER A 91 -43.38 -14.56 10.07
CA SER A 91 -42.52 -13.40 10.01
C SER A 91 -41.07 -13.85 9.75
N SER A 92 -40.48 -13.39 8.64
CA SER A 92 -39.05 -13.60 8.34
C SER A 92 -38.17 -13.17 9.53
N ASN A 93 -37.29 -14.05 10.00
CA ASN A 93 -36.34 -13.83 11.12
C ASN A 93 -35.14 -12.91 10.74
N TRP A 94 -35.18 -12.37 9.53
CA TRP A 94 -34.17 -11.47 8.99
C TRP A 94 -34.54 -10.01 9.21
N ILE A 95 -33.58 -9.24 9.69
CA ILE A 95 -33.68 -7.79 9.86
C ILE A 95 -32.65 -7.11 8.97
N THR A 96 -33.02 -5.98 8.40
CA THR A 96 -32.13 -5.13 7.60
C THR A 96 -31.60 -3.99 8.46
N ILE A 97 -30.28 -3.81 8.46
CA ILE A 97 -29.55 -2.76 9.15
C ILE A 97 -28.97 -1.83 8.07
N SER A 98 -29.57 -0.67 7.89
CA SER A 98 -29.10 0.35 6.95
C SER A 98 -28.12 1.26 7.67
N TYR A 99 -26.83 1.16 7.31
CA TYR A 99 -25.73 1.88 7.97
C TYR A 99 -25.16 3.01 7.11
N GLY A 100 -25.69 3.23 5.91
CA GLY A 100 -25.21 4.24 4.96
C GLY A 100 -25.19 5.68 5.47
N GLY A 101 -25.96 6.01 6.52
CA GLY A 101 -25.94 7.31 7.19
C GLY A 101 -24.75 7.51 8.13
N LEU A 102 -24.05 6.43 8.51
CA LEU A 102 -22.84 6.46 9.36
C LEU A 102 -21.54 6.53 8.54
N VAL A 103 -21.58 6.03 7.30
CA VAL A 103 -20.42 5.95 6.40
C VAL A 103 -19.90 7.35 6.06
N ASP A 104 -18.61 7.57 6.29
CA ASP A 104 -17.96 8.78 5.78
C ASP A 104 -17.70 8.67 4.27
N LYS A 105 -18.66 9.14 3.49
CA LYS A 105 -18.60 9.08 2.02
C LYS A 105 -17.55 10.03 1.42
N SER A 106 -16.95 10.92 2.22
CA SER A 106 -15.97 11.91 1.76
C SER A 106 -14.54 11.38 1.79
N LEU A 107 -14.27 10.32 2.55
CA LEU A 107 -12.94 9.70 2.63
C LEU A 107 -12.47 9.23 1.25
N LEU A 108 -11.19 9.40 0.98
CA LEU A 108 -10.55 8.91 -0.24
C LEU A 108 -10.13 7.45 -0.07
N THR A 109 -10.51 6.61 -1.03
CA THR A 109 -9.98 5.25 -1.21
C THR A 109 -8.59 5.30 -1.85
N HIS A 110 -7.93 4.16 -1.98
CA HIS A 110 -6.64 4.08 -2.66
C HIS A 110 -6.73 4.27 -4.19
N SER A 111 -7.93 4.29 -4.79
CA SER A 111 -8.06 4.73 -6.19
C SER A 111 -7.98 6.25 -6.35
N GLY A 112 -8.03 7.00 -5.22
CA GLY A 112 -8.15 8.45 -5.22
C GLY A 112 -9.59 8.95 -5.40
N GLU A 113 -10.56 8.06 -5.58
CA GLU A 113 -11.98 8.41 -5.55
C GLU A 113 -12.52 8.41 -4.11
N THR A 114 -13.61 9.13 -3.89
CA THR A 114 -14.29 9.10 -2.58
C THR A 114 -15.02 7.78 -2.38
N VAL A 115 -15.13 7.32 -1.13
CA VAL A 115 -15.90 6.12 -0.75
C VAL A 115 -17.32 6.20 -1.32
N GLY A 116 -17.97 7.38 -1.30
CA GLY A 116 -19.29 7.58 -1.89
C GLY A 116 -19.35 7.36 -3.41
N SER A 117 -18.33 7.84 -4.15
CA SER A 117 -18.23 7.61 -5.60
C SER A 117 -18.12 6.12 -5.91
N VAL A 118 -17.23 5.43 -5.19
CA VAL A 118 -16.98 4.01 -5.39
C VAL A 118 -18.21 3.18 -5.05
N ILE A 119 -18.89 3.43 -3.92
CA ILE A 119 -20.15 2.75 -3.55
C ILE A 119 -21.19 2.80 -4.69
N SER A 120 -21.38 3.98 -5.30
CA SER A 120 -22.36 4.16 -6.38
C SER A 120 -22.07 3.34 -7.64
N GLN A 121 -20.79 2.96 -7.81
CA GLN A 121 -20.31 2.22 -8.96
C GLN A 121 -20.35 0.70 -8.73
N VAL A 122 -20.28 0.22 -7.48
CA VAL A 122 -20.23 -1.22 -7.11
C VAL A 122 -21.16 -2.13 -7.92
N PRO A 123 -22.45 -1.79 -8.19
CA PRO A 123 -23.34 -2.67 -8.97
C PRO A 123 -22.85 -3.00 -10.39
N ASN A 124 -21.93 -2.19 -10.93
CA ASN A 124 -21.43 -2.30 -12.30
C ASN A 124 -20.04 -2.92 -12.41
N TYR A 125 -19.40 -3.27 -11.29
CA TYR A 125 -18.02 -3.74 -11.25
C TYR A 125 -17.89 -5.07 -10.50
N ASP A 126 -16.72 -5.70 -10.65
CA ASP A 126 -16.40 -7.00 -10.09
C ASP A 126 -16.01 -6.94 -8.60
N ASP A 127 -15.60 -8.10 -8.08
CA ASP A 127 -15.16 -8.26 -6.70
C ASP A 127 -13.86 -7.50 -6.38
N GLU A 128 -13.02 -7.19 -7.38
CA GLU A 128 -11.81 -6.39 -7.18
C GLU A 128 -12.18 -4.96 -6.78
N PHE A 129 -13.20 -4.41 -7.44
CA PHE A 129 -13.71 -3.07 -7.13
C PHE A 129 -14.31 -2.98 -5.72
N LYS A 130 -14.90 -4.07 -5.21
CA LYS A 130 -15.36 -4.13 -3.80
C LYS A 130 -14.18 -4.01 -2.81
N GLY A 131 -12.99 -4.42 -3.19
CA GLY A 131 -11.77 -4.28 -2.39
C GLY A 131 -11.43 -2.83 -2.04
N LEU A 132 -11.83 -1.86 -2.88
CA LEU A 132 -11.62 -0.43 -2.63
C LEU A 132 -12.39 0.09 -1.40
N ILE A 133 -13.52 -0.55 -1.07
CA ILE A 133 -14.46 -0.09 -0.02
C ILE A 133 -14.61 -1.07 1.13
N GLN A 134 -14.19 -2.33 1.00
CA GLN A 134 -14.23 -3.32 2.08
C GLN A 134 -13.67 -2.78 3.41
N PRO A 135 -12.47 -2.14 3.46
CA PRO A 135 -11.91 -1.63 4.72
C PRO A 135 -12.77 -0.55 5.41
N TYR A 136 -13.65 0.11 4.65
CA TYR A 136 -14.51 1.19 5.12
C TYR A 136 -15.91 0.70 5.49
N LEU A 137 -16.35 -0.45 4.95
CA LEU A 137 -17.73 -0.92 5.06
C LEU A 137 -17.89 -2.22 5.85
N GLU A 138 -16.91 -3.12 5.81
CA GLU A 138 -16.96 -4.38 6.57
C GLU A 138 -16.98 -4.17 8.10
N PRO A 139 -16.28 -3.17 8.69
CA PRO A 139 -16.34 -2.91 10.13
C PRO A 139 -17.74 -2.60 10.68
N PHE A 140 -18.68 -2.16 9.84
CA PHE A 140 -20.08 -1.95 10.23
C PHE A 140 -20.82 -3.24 10.57
N SER A 141 -20.24 -4.41 10.29
CA SER A 141 -20.81 -5.68 10.74
C SER A 141 -20.97 -5.72 12.27
N ILE A 142 -20.16 -4.97 13.03
CA ILE A 142 -20.25 -4.85 14.49
C ILE A 142 -21.68 -4.52 14.98
N LEU A 143 -22.44 -3.77 14.16
CA LEU A 143 -23.83 -3.42 14.44
C LEU A 143 -24.76 -4.63 14.56
N CYS A 144 -24.35 -5.81 14.08
CA CYS A 144 -25.14 -7.04 14.22
C CYS A 144 -25.41 -7.37 15.70
N HIS A 145 -24.40 -7.22 16.55
CA HIS A 145 -24.54 -7.47 17.98
C HIS A 145 -25.44 -6.40 18.64
N ASP A 146 -25.18 -5.13 18.34
CA ASP A 146 -25.94 -4.00 18.91
C ASP A 146 -27.43 -4.10 18.57
N VAL A 147 -27.73 -4.41 17.31
CA VAL A 147 -29.10 -4.63 16.83
C VAL A 147 -29.72 -5.85 17.50
N LEU A 148 -29.00 -6.96 17.64
CA LEU A 148 -29.50 -8.14 18.34
C LEU A 148 -29.91 -7.82 19.79
N LEU A 149 -29.09 -7.06 20.52
CA LEU A 149 -29.40 -6.62 21.90
C LEU A 149 -30.64 -5.72 21.93
N SER A 150 -30.82 -4.83 20.95
CA SER A 150 -31.98 -3.95 20.90
C SER A 150 -33.31 -4.69 20.68
N ILE A 151 -33.27 -5.86 20.02
CA ILE A 151 -34.46 -6.69 19.75
C ILE A 151 -34.76 -7.63 20.92
N ASN A 152 -33.74 -8.29 21.46
CA ASN A 152 -33.90 -9.32 22.49
C ASN A 152 -33.86 -8.75 23.91
N GLY A 153 -33.46 -7.49 24.07
CA GLY A 153 -33.04 -6.91 25.34
C GLY A 153 -31.59 -7.29 25.69
N PRO A 154 -30.99 -6.61 26.68
CA PRO A 154 -29.66 -6.93 27.15
C PRO A 154 -29.67 -8.30 27.86
N ASP A 155 -28.62 -9.08 27.68
CA ASP A 155 -28.42 -10.30 28.44
C ASP A 155 -28.23 -10.01 29.93
N THR A 156 -28.50 -11.02 30.77
CA THR A 156 -28.25 -10.93 32.22
C THR A 156 -26.76 -10.68 32.52
N LEU A 157 -25.87 -11.34 31.77
CA LEU A 157 -24.43 -11.10 31.82
C LEU A 157 -24.00 -10.47 30.51
N PRO A 158 -23.33 -9.32 30.54
CA PRO A 158 -22.99 -8.62 29.32
C PRO A 158 -21.82 -9.27 28.59
N PHE A 159 -21.81 -9.05 27.29
CA PHE A 159 -20.85 -9.63 26.37
C PHE A 159 -19.69 -8.67 26.12
N VAL A 160 -18.49 -9.22 26.02
CA VAL A 160 -17.27 -8.52 25.58
C VAL A 160 -16.96 -8.95 24.17
N ASN A 161 -16.65 -7.98 23.29
CA ASN A 161 -16.08 -8.28 21.99
C ASN A 161 -14.62 -8.74 22.16
N ILE A 162 -14.25 -9.89 21.61
CA ILE A 162 -12.91 -10.44 21.81
C ILE A 162 -11.80 -9.50 21.31
N VAL A 163 -12.07 -8.67 20.29
CA VAL A 163 -11.08 -7.73 19.76
C VAL A 163 -10.78 -6.56 20.72
N SER A 164 -11.64 -6.29 21.70
CA SER A 164 -11.41 -5.24 22.70
C SER A 164 -10.19 -5.54 23.59
N HIS A 165 -9.81 -6.82 23.72
CA HIS A 165 -8.56 -7.24 24.39
C HIS A 165 -7.30 -6.91 23.59
N TYR A 166 -7.45 -6.61 22.30
CA TYR A 166 -6.36 -6.40 21.37
C TYR A 166 -6.54 -5.07 20.61
N PRO A 167 -6.27 -3.91 21.25
CA PRO A 167 -6.23 -2.63 20.54
C PRO A 167 -5.34 -2.60 19.30
N VAL A 168 -5.58 -1.63 18.43
CA VAL A 168 -4.72 -1.44 17.24
C VAL A 168 -3.30 -1.07 17.68
N GLY A 169 -2.31 -1.83 17.17
CA GLY A 169 -0.89 -1.58 17.41
C GLY A 169 -0.29 -2.31 18.62
N VAL A 170 -1.09 -3.02 19.42
CA VAL A 170 -0.56 -3.89 20.50
C VAL A 170 -0.26 -5.30 19.98
N ALA A 171 0.45 -6.09 20.80
CA ALA A 171 0.71 -7.49 20.48
C ALA A 171 -0.61 -8.27 20.44
N GLN A 172 -0.81 -9.08 19.40
CA GLN A 172 -2.10 -9.71 19.13
C GLN A 172 -1.94 -10.99 18.29
N PRO A 173 -2.77 -12.02 18.48
CA PRO A 173 -2.80 -13.16 17.58
C PRO A 173 -3.09 -12.73 16.14
N ALA A 174 -2.56 -13.46 15.15
CA ALA A 174 -2.73 -13.12 13.74
C ALA A 174 -4.21 -13.13 13.30
N TRP A 175 -5.07 -13.94 13.92
CA TRP A 175 -6.52 -13.97 13.66
C TRP A 175 -7.23 -12.65 14.01
N VAL A 176 -6.73 -11.84 14.95
CA VAL A 176 -7.41 -10.62 15.43
C VAL A 176 -7.71 -9.64 14.30
N ALA A 177 -6.82 -9.53 13.31
CA ALA A 177 -7.03 -8.65 12.16
C ALA A 177 -8.28 -9.03 11.35
N LEU A 178 -8.60 -10.32 11.25
CA LEU A 178 -9.78 -10.83 10.52
C LEU A 178 -11.09 -10.50 11.25
N PHE A 179 -11.07 -10.55 12.59
CA PHE A 179 -12.21 -10.18 13.42
C PHE A 179 -12.42 -8.66 13.46
N ARG A 180 -11.33 -7.88 13.46
CA ARG A 180 -11.40 -6.41 13.41
C ARG A 180 -11.95 -5.90 12.09
N GLU A 181 -11.65 -6.57 10.96
CA GLU A 181 -12.22 -6.22 9.66
C GLU A 181 -13.74 -6.44 9.63
N GLY A 182 -14.24 -7.47 10.33
CA GLY A 182 -15.68 -7.69 10.51
C GLY A 182 -16.28 -8.86 9.71
N HIS A 183 -15.48 -9.69 9.02
CA HIS A 183 -16.00 -10.94 8.43
C HIS A 183 -16.48 -11.93 9.49
N TYR A 184 -15.85 -11.86 10.66
CA TYR A 184 -16.16 -12.63 11.85
C TYR A 184 -16.31 -11.68 13.03
N GLN A 185 -17.25 -11.96 13.91
CA GLN A 185 -17.28 -11.33 15.23
C GLN A 185 -17.46 -12.41 16.28
N LEU A 186 -16.78 -12.24 17.41
CA LEU A 186 -16.95 -13.10 18.57
C LEU A 186 -17.14 -12.23 19.79
N TYR A 187 -18.29 -12.44 20.42
CA TYR A 187 -18.65 -11.87 21.69
C TYR A 187 -18.74 -12.99 22.71
N TYR A 188 -18.27 -12.77 23.93
CA TYR A 188 -18.43 -13.77 24.99
C TYR A 188 -18.77 -13.15 26.33
N ASN A 189 -19.38 -13.96 27.20
CA ASN A 189 -19.50 -13.72 28.62
C ASN A 189 -19.04 -14.99 29.37
N PRO A 190 -19.10 -15.07 30.71
CA PRO A 190 -18.57 -16.22 31.45
C PRO A 190 -19.18 -17.58 31.09
N THR A 191 -20.37 -17.65 30.50
CA THR A 191 -21.06 -18.92 30.22
C THR A 191 -21.38 -19.13 28.74
N LYS A 192 -21.28 -18.11 27.90
CA LYS A 192 -21.76 -18.17 26.51
C LYS A 192 -20.84 -17.44 25.54
N ILE A 193 -20.71 -18.01 24.34
CA ILE A 193 -20.10 -17.35 23.17
C ILE A 193 -21.18 -17.07 22.13
N ARG A 194 -21.12 -15.90 21.50
CA ARG A 194 -21.85 -15.54 20.29
C ARG A 194 -20.88 -15.28 19.14
N VAL A 195 -21.08 -15.98 18.04
CA VAL A 195 -20.31 -15.80 16.81
C VAL A 195 -21.23 -15.25 15.73
N PHE A 196 -20.80 -14.20 15.03
CA PHE A 196 -21.47 -13.71 13.83
C PHE A 196 -20.59 -14.03 12.62
N VAL A 197 -21.16 -14.74 11.65
CA VAL A 197 -20.43 -15.22 10.47
C VAL A 197 -21.16 -14.78 9.21
N LYS A 198 -20.40 -14.36 8.19
CA LYS A 198 -20.97 -14.01 6.89
C LYS A 198 -21.64 -15.23 6.22
N GLY A 199 -22.84 -15.03 5.68
CA GLY A 199 -23.57 -16.01 4.88
C GLY A 199 -25.07 -16.07 5.20
N THR A 200 -25.73 -17.12 4.72
CA THR A 200 -27.20 -17.25 4.77
C THR A 200 -27.69 -18.45 5.57
N ASN A 201 -26.82 -19.40 5.90
CA ASN A 201 -27.13 -20.60 6.68
C ASN A 201 -26.13 -20.75 7.81
N ALA A 202 -26.58 -20.70 9.06
CA ALA A 202 -25.69 -20.66 10.22
C ALA A 202 -24.79 -21.90 10.36
N LYS A 203 -25.33 -23.10 10.12
CA LYS A 203 -24.55 -24.33 10.18
C LYS A 203 -23.47 -24.36 9.10
N GLN A 204 -23.85 -24.15 7.84
CA GLN A 204 -22.91 -24.20 6.72
C GLN A 204 -21.88 -23.06 6.79
N SER A 205 -22.29 -21.85 7.16
CA SER A 205 -21.38 -20.71 7.33
C SER A 205 -20.37 -20.96 8.44
N PHE A 206 -20.81 -21.52 9.58
CA PHE A 206 -19.91 -21.90 10.66
C PHE A 206 -18.93 -22.99 10.20
N GLU A 207 -19.42 -24.07 9.60
CA GLU A 207 -18.59 -25.14 9.07
C GLU A 207 -17.59 -24.64 8.03
N ASN A 208 -17.97 -23.72 7.14
CA ASN A 208 -17.04 -23.20 6.12
C ASN A 208 -15.92 -22.33 6.72
N ASN A 209 -16.12 -21.77 7.91
CA ASN A 209 -15.18 -20.84 8.56
C ASN A 209 -14.63 -21.37 9.89
N GLN A 210 -14.93 -22.62 10.24
CA GLN A 210 -14.59 -23.21 11.53
C GLN A 210 -13.07 -23.27 11.74
N SER A 211 -12.29 -23.47 10.68
CA SER A 211 -10.82 -23.51 10.76
C SER A 211 -10.22 -22.21 11.31
N VAL A 212 -10.84 -21.06 11.03
CA VAL A 212 -10.44 -19.73 11.56
C VAL A 212 -11.08 -19.45 12.92
N ILE A 213 -12.41 -19.58 13.02
CA ILE A 213 -13.19 -19.16 14.18
C ILE A 213 -12.83 -19.96 15.44
N ARG A 214 -12.49 -21.24 15.29
CA ARG A 214 -12.14 -22.13 16.40
C ARG A 214 -11.00 -21.60 17.26
N HIS A 215 -10.07 -20.82 16.69
CA HIS A 215 -8.92 -20.30 17.43
C HIS A 215 -9.34 -19.30 18.50
N ALA A 216 -10.08 -18.27 18.10
CA ALA A 216 -10.64 -17.28 19.02
C ALA A 216 -11.58 -17.94 20.05
N MET A 217 -12.37 -18.94 19.66
CA MET A 217 -13.23 -19.68 20.58
C MET A 217 -12.44 -20.49 21.61
N ARG A 218 -11.38 -21.18 21.19
CA ARG A 218 -10.50 -21.94 22.09
C ARG A 218 -9.82 -21.04 23.11
N ASP A 219 -9.40 -19.84 22.71
CA ASP A 219 -8.82 -18.85 23.63
C ASP A 219 -9.82 -18.46 24.74
N VAL A 220 -11.10 -18.31 24.40
CA VAL A 220 -12.17 -18.03 25.38
C VAL A 220 -12.50 -19.26 26.24
N ILE A 221 -12.79 -20.41 25.62
CA ILE A 221 -13.22 -21.65 26.30
C ILE A 221 -12.17 -22.15 27.29
N ASN A 222 -10.89 -22.02 26.95
CA ASN A 222 -9.80 -22.47 27.82
C ASN A 222 -9.32 -21.41 28.82
N SER A 223 -9.92 -20.21 28.81
CA SER A 223 -9.63 -19.19 29.82
C SER A 223 -10.14 -19.63 31.19
N ALA A 224 -9.31 -19.51 32.22
CA ALA A 224 -9.68 -19.79 33.61
C ALA A 224 -10.84 -18.92 34.13
N ALA A 225 -11.13 -17.81 33.44
CA ALA A 225 -12.17 -16.86 33.77
C ALA A 225 -13.57 -17.28 33.30
N THR A 226 -13.66 -18.26 32.41
CA THR A 226 -14.93 -18.66 31.80
C THR A 226 -15.27 -20.12 32.08
N LYS A 227 -16.56 -20.43 32.02
CA LYS A 227 -17.10 -21.77 32.02
C LYS A 227 -18.18 -21.82 30.95
N ILE A 228 -17.74 -21.69 29.69
CA ILE A 228 -18.65 -21.66 28.55
C ILE A 228 -19.39 -23.00 28.45
N ASP A 229 -20.72 -22.94 28.42
CA ASP A 229 -21.60 -24.09 28.20
C ASP A 229 -22.27 -24.04 26.82
N THR A 230 -22.43 -22.83 26.26
CA THR A 230 -23.23 -22.62 25.05
C THR A 230 -22.50 -21.75 24.03
N VAL A 231 -22.56 -22.15 22.77
CA VAL A 231 -22.12 -21.32 21.62
C VAL A 231 -23.33 -21.04 20.72
N GLN A 232 -23.57 -19.77 20.44
CA GLN A 232 -24.60 -19.32 19.50
C GLN A 232 -23.95 -18.80 18.23
N VAL A 233 -24.36 -19.31 17.06
CA VAL A 233 -23.88 -18.83 15.77
C VAL A 233 -25.02 -18.12 15.04
N PHE A 234 -24.79 -16.84 14.76
CA PHE A 234 -25.63 -15.98 13.93
C PHE A 234 -25.02 -15.81 12.55
N VAL A 235 -25.86 -15.54 11.57
CA VAL A 235 -25.40 -15.23 10.21
C VAL A 235 -25.90 -13.91 9.71
N PHE A 236 -25.06 -13.26 8.91
CA PHE A 236 -25.39 -12.00 8.27
C PHE A 236 -24.85 -11.93 6.84
N THR A 237 -25.43 -11.06 6.02
CA THR A 237 -24.87 -10.67 4.71
C THR A 237 -24.67 -9.16 4.69
N ASN A 238 -23.60 -8.68 4.06
CA ASN A 238 -23.32 -7.25 3.91
C ASN A 238 -23.36 -6.87 2.43
N ASP A 239 -24.30 -6.01 2.05
CA ASP A 239 -24.40 -5.43 0.71
C ASP A 239 -23.77 -4.03 0.72
N TYR A 240 -22.58 -3.93 0.14
CA TYR A 240 -21.83 -2.67 0.06
C TYR A 240 -22.51 -1.62 -0.82
N ALA A 241 -23.22 -2.02 -1.87
CA ALA A 241 -23.86 -1.07 -2.78
C ALA A 241 -25.06 -0.41 -2.10
N ALA A 242 -25.85 -1.20 -1.37
CA ALA A 242 -26.97 -0.70 -0.58
C ALA A 242 -26.53 -0.06 0.74
N THR A 243 -25.30 -0.35 1.22
CA THR A 243 -24.86 -0.08 2.60
C THR A 243 -25.83 -0.66 3.63
N GLU A 244 -26.21 -1.92 3.39
CA GLU A 244 -27.18 -2.66 4.20
C GLU A 244 -26.63 -4.02 4.66
N ILE A 245 -26.75 -4.30 5.95
CA ILE A 245 -26.53 -5.65 6.50
C ILE A 245 -27.88 -6.33 6.67
N ARG A 246 -27.99 -7.59 6.29
CA ARG A 246 -29.12 -8.44 6.69
C ARG A 246 -28.64 -9.40 7.76
N LEU A 247 -29.26 -9.37 8.93
CA LEU A 247 -28.95 -10.23 10.06
C LEU A 247 -30.08 -11.23 10.29
N ASN A 248 -29.73 -12.51 10.43
CA ASN A 248 -30.66 -13.51 10.97
C ASN A 248 -30.60 -13.49 12.49
N THR A 249 -31.72 -13.18 13.13
CA THR A 249 -31.83 -13.03 14.59
C THR A 249 -31.99 -14.34 15.34
N ILE A 250 -32.20 -15.46 14.63
CA ILE A 250 -32.26 -16.79 15.24
C ILE A 250 -30.92 -17.50 15.05
N PRO A 251 -30.20 -17.80 16.14
CA PRO A 251 -28.95 -18.54 16.05
C PRO A 251 -29.19 -20.03 15.92
N ILE A 252 -28.19 -20.75 15.41
CA ILE A 252 -28.00 -22.16 15.80
C ILE A 252 -27.21 -22.17 17.10
N SER A 253 -27.63 -23.00 18.06
CA SER A 253 -26.96 -23.12 19.36
C SER A 253 -26.34 -24.51 19.49
N TYR A 254 -25.12 -24.55 20.02
CA TYR A 254 -24.38 -25.78 20.32
C TYR A 254 -24.08 -25.80 21.82
N ALA A 255 -24.19 -26.96 22.45
CA ALA A 255 -23.49 -27.20 23.69
C ALA A 255 -21.98 -27.26 23.39
N VAL A 256 -21.14 -26.73 24.27
CA VAL A 256 -19.68 -26.70 24.04
C VAL A 256 -19.12 -28.11 23.87
N GLU A 257 -19.67 -29.10 24.57
CA GLU A 257 -19.25 -30.50 24.49
C GLU A 257 -19.62 -31.16 23.15
N GLU A 258 -20.60 -30.61 22.43
CA GLU A 258 -21.03 -31.08 21.10
C GLU A 258 -20.25 -30.42 19.96
N LEU A 259 -19.42 -29.42 20.27
CA LEU A 259 -18.73 -28.62 19.29
C LEU A 259 -17.37 -29.24 18.91
N ASP A 260 -17.22 -29.62 17.65
CA ASP A 260 -15.93 -30.04 17.13
C ASP A 260 -15.05 -28.82 16.82
N LEU A 261 -14.09 -28.55 17.72
CA LEU A 261 -13.06 -27.53 17.56
C LEU A 261 -11.73 -28.11 17.11
N GLU A 262 -11.66 -29.42 16.87
CA GLU A 262 -10.43 -30.07 16.43
C GLU A 262 -10.05 -29.63 15.01
N PRO A 263 -8.73 -29.63 14.71
CA PRO A 263 -8.27 -29.36 13.36
C PRO A 263 -8.83 -30.43 12.40
N ARG A 264 -9.21 -30.01 11.19
CA ARG A 264 -9.73 -30.93 10.16
C ARG A 264 -8.63 -31.74 9.52
N HIS A 265 -7.45 -31.14 9.47
CA HIS A 265 -6.27 -31.70 8.86
C HIS A 265 -5.16 -31.84 9.90
N ARG A 266 -4.01 -32.33 9.45
CA ARG A 266 -2.86 -32.48 10.32
C ARG A 266 -2.39 -31.10 10.80
N SER A 267 -2.33 -30.95 12.12
CA SER A 267 -1.79 -29.76 12.79
C SER A 267 -0.32 -29.51 12.43
N LEU A 268 0.03 -28.22 12.35
CA LEU A 268 1.38 -27.73 12.17
C LEU A 268 2.14 -27.76 13.50
N ASP A 269 3.41 -28.17 13.44
CA ASP A 269 4.34 -27.96 14.55
C ASP A 269 4.91 -26.54 14.49
N LEU A 270 4.12 -25.58 14.98
CA LEU A 270 4.51 -24.17 15.06
C LEU A 270 5.82 -23.97 15.83
N SER A 271 6.11 -24.81 16.83
CA SER A 271 7.36 -24.73 17.60
C SER A 271 8.57 -25.16 16.77
N ALA A 272 8.43 -26.20 15.93
CA ALA A 272 9.50 -26.62 15.03
C ALA A 272 9.75 -25.61 13.90
N ILE A 273 8.70 -24.95 13.40
CA ILE A 273 8.84 -23.86 12.41
C ILE A 273 9.56 -22.66 13.05
N GLU A 274 9.19 -22.29 14.28
CA GLU A 274 9.84 -21.20 15.02
C GLU A 274 11.32 -21.51 15.30
N GLU A 275 11.64 -22.73 15.75
CA GLU A 275 13.03 -23.17 15.95
C GLU A 275 13.83 -23.13 14.63
N PHE A 276 13.22 -23.54 13.52
CA PHE A 276 13.82 -23.46 12.19
C PHE A 276 14.17 -22.00 11.80
N LEU A 277 13.27 -21.05 12.04
CA LEU A 277 13.50 -19.64 11.74
C LEU A 277 14.54 -19.00 12.67
N ASN A 278 14.53 -19.37 13.96
CA ASN A 278 15.46 -18.85 14.98
C ASN A 278 16.94 -19.20 14.72
N VAL A 279 17.22 -20.19 13.86
CA VAL A 279 18.60 -20.52 13.46
C VAL A 279 19.18 -19.52 12.46
N GLY A 280 18.34 -18.67 11.85
CA GLY A 280 18.73 -17.74 10.79
C GLY A 280 18.79 -18.47 9.45
N VAL A 281 17.75 -18.30 8.63
CA VAL A 281 17.63 -18.97 7.34
C VAL A 281 17.13 -18.03 6.24
N ILE A 282 17.71 -18.14 5.05
CA ILE A 282 17.06 -17.74 3.81
C ILE A 282 16.06 -18.83 3.44
N LEU A 283 14.78 -18.50 3.36
CA LEU A 283 13.74 -19.42 2.89
C LEU A 283 13.91 -19.73 1.39
N GLU A 284 13.89 -21.02 1.06
CA GLU A 284 14.20 -21.52 -0.28
C GLU A 284 13.12 -22.46 -0.82
N ALA A 285 12.43 -23.23 0.03
CA ALA A 285 11.33 -24.08 -0.39
C ALA A 285 10.38 -24.46 0.75
N VAL A 286 9.21 -24.96 0.36
CA VAL A 286 8.24 -25.61 1.24
C VAL A 286 7.81 -26.95 0.60
N GLU A 287 7.52 -27.95 1.42
CA GLU A 287 7.03 -29.25 0.98
C GLU A 287 5.79 -29.65 1.78
N VAL A 288 4.82 -30.26 1.09
CA VAL A 288 3.78 -31.08 1.72
C VAL A 288 3.93 -32.52 1.23
N ASP A 289 4.51 -33.36 2.08
CA ASP A 289 4.86 -34.74 1.74
C ASP A 289 3.61 -35.64 1.59
N THR A 290 3.78 -36.92 1.30
CA THR A 290 2.66 -37.86 1.15
C THR A 290 1.88 -38.14 2.44
N ASN A 291 2.46 -37.87 3.61
CA ASN A 291 1.81 -38.01 4.92
C ASN A 291 1.11 -36.73 5.36
N ASN A 292 0.99 -35.75 4.44
CA ASN A 292 0.49 -34.41 4.69
C ASN A 292 1.30 -33.70 5.79
N ASP A 293 2.62 -33.86 5.76
CA ASP A 293 3.54 -33.11 6.60
C ASP A 293 4.11 -31.89 5.90
N LEU A 294 4.07 -30.76 6.59
CA LEU A 294 4.62 -29.49 6.12
C LEU A 294 6.09 -29.33 6.56
N TYR A 295 6.99 -29.18 5.60
CA TYR A 295 8.40 -28.89 5.84
C TYR A 295 8.81 -27.58 5.17
N PHE A 296 9.49 -26.72 5.92
CA PHE A 296 10.21 -25.58 5.37
C PHE A 296 11.68 -25.92 5.15
N TYR A 297 12.24 -25.42 4.07
CA TYR A 297 13.64 -25.58 3.71
C TYR A 297 14.28 -24.20 3.55
N GLY A 298 15.47 -24.05 4.14
CA GLY A 298 16.24 -22.83 4.04
C GLY A 298 17.74 -23.07 4.08
N ARG A 299 18.49 -22.06 3.64
CA ARG A 299 19.95 -22.02 3.76
C ARG A 299 20.32 -21.16 4.94
N GLN A 300 21.26 -21.62 5.77
CA GLN A 300 21.69 -20.88 6.94
C GLN A 300 22.25 -19.50 6.54
N ASP A 301 21.66 -18.45 7.10
CA ASP A 301 22.07 -17.05 6.97
C ASP A 301 21.46 -16.25 8.14
N ASN A 302 22.32 -15.66 8.96
CA ASN A 302 21.90 -14.95 10.17
C ASN A 302 21.47 -13.50 9.90
N ASN A 303 21.50 -13.04 8.63
CA ASN A 303 21.22 -11.65 8.27
C ASN A 303 19.81 -11.42 7.69
N GLN A 304 18.92 -12.43 7.76
CA GLN A 304 17.55 -12.28 7.28
C GLN A 304 16.72 -11.54 8.32
N THR A 305 16.30 -10.32 7.96
CA THR A 305 15.51 -9.43 8.81
C THR A 305 14.24 -8.96 8.11
N LEU A 306 13.28 -8.46 8.88
CA LEU A 306 12.17 -7.63 8.43
C LEU A 306 12.02 -6.48 9.43
N ALA A 307 12.04 -5.24 8.93
CA ALA A 307 12.04 -4.03 9.75
C ALA A 307 13.19 -4.00 10.78
N GLY A 308 14.35 -4.58 10.45
CA GLY A 308 15.51 -4.72 11.32
C GLY A 308 15.40 -5.83 12.38
N PHE A 309 14.28 -6.54 12.48
CA PHE A 309 14.11 -7.69 13.39
C PHE A 309 14.43 -9.00 12.68
N PRO A 310 15.04 -10.00 13.33
CA PRO A 310 15.24 -11.32 12.74
C PRO A 310 13.92 -11.91 12.22
N LEU A 311 13.98 -12.54 11.04
CA LEU A 311 12.82 -13.22 10.45
C LEU A 311 12.19 -14.21 11.44
N SER A 312 10.89 -14.10 11.65
CA SER A 312 10.17 -14.82 12.70
C SER A 312 8.93 -15.55 12.18
N LEU A 313 8.35 -16.41 13.04
CA LEU A 313 7.08 -17.08 12.74
C LEU A 313 5.93 -16.06 12.58
N SER A 314 5.97 -14.92 13.27
CA SER A 314 4.97 -13.86 13.14
C SER A 314 4.93 -13.28 11.73
N ASP A 315 6.09 -13.13 11.07
CA ASP A 315 6.16 -12.62 9.71
C ASP A 315 5.55 -13.60 8.69
N LEU A 316 5.78 -14.91 8.89
CA LEU A 316 5.15 -15.96 8.11
C LEU A 316 3.63 -15.96 8.29
N ALA A 317 3.14 -15.79 9.53
CA ALA A 317 1.72 -15.72 9.84
C ALA A 317 1.02 -14.49 9.22
N VAL A 318 1.70 -13.33 9.22
CA VAL A 318 1.21 -12.10 8.56
C VAL A 318 1.07 -12.29 7.05
N VAL A 319 2.09 -12.86 6.40
CA VAL A 319 2.02 -13.12 4.96
C VAL A 319 0.99 -14.21 4.64
N TYR A 320 0.87 -15.23 5.49
CA TYR A 320 -0.17 -16.25 5.36
C TYR A 320 -1.57 -15.63 5.37
N ARG A 321 -1.92 -14.83 6.39
CA ARG A 321 -3.24 -14.19 6.45
C ARG A 321 -3.47 -13.24 5.28
N SER A 322 -2.44 -12.51 4.84
CA SER A 322 -2.57 -11.55 3.74
C SER A 322 -2.81 -12.23 2.39
N VAL A 323 -2.47 -13.51 2.25
CA VAL A 323 -2.66 -14.28 1.01
C VAL A 323 -3.92 -15.14 1.07
N PHE A 324 -4.23 -15.77 2.21
CA PHE A 324 -5.38 -16.67 2.35
C PHE A 324 -6.68 -15.96 2.71
N HIS A 325 -6.62 -14.88 3.51
CA HIS A 325 -7.78 -14.34 4.23
C HIS A 325 -8.09 -12.87 3.93
N TYR A 326 -7.61 -12.33 2.81
CA TYR A 326 -7.76 -10.91 2.48
C TYR A 326 -9.18 -10.48 2.04
N GLY A 327 -10.12 -11.40 1.86
CA GLY A 327 -11.46 -11.13 1.32
C GLY A 327 -11.39 -10.49 -0.08
N TYR A 328 -11.95 -9.29 -0.24
CA TYR A 328 -11.80 -8.45 -1.44
C TYR A 328 -10.62 -7.46 -1.33
N ASN A 329 -10.10 -7.20 -0.12
CA ASN A 329 -9.01 -6.25 0.13
C ASN A 329 -7.64 -6.91 -0.04
N SER A 330 -7.32 -7.30 -1.28
CA SER A 330 -6.04 -7.94 -1.64
C SER A 330 -4.82 -7.18 -1.09
N PRO A 331 -3.68 -7.84 -0.82
CA PRO A 331 -2.51 -7.17 -0.25
C PRO A 331 -1.87 -6.15 -1.19
N TYR A 332 -1.63 -4.94 -0.68
CA TYR A 332 -0.90 -3.85 -1.34
C TYR A 332 -0.40 -2.83 -0.31
N ILE A 333 0.47 -1.93 -0.75
CA ILE A 333 0.70 -0.62 -0.12
C ILE A 333 0.52 0.46 -1.18
N SER A 334 -0.05 1.60 -0.81
CA SER A 334 -0.09 2.78 -1.68
C SER A 334 0.10 4.07 -0.90
N LEU A 335 0.70 5.05 -1.58
CA LEU A 335 0.87 6.42 -1.13
C LEU A 335 -0.03 7.33 -1.98
N ASP A 336 -1.23 7.60 -1.45
CA ASP A 336 -2.32 8.25 -2.18
C ASP A 336 -2.54 9.70 -1.75
N GLY A 337 -3.49 10.36 -2.41
CA GLY A 337 -3.97 11.68 -2.01
C GLY A 337 -4.49 11.68 -0.58
N HIS A 338 -4.12 12.70 0.18
CA HIS A 338 -4.57 12.93 1.55
C HIS A 338 -5.41 14.22 1.59
N GLU A 339 -6.35 14.29 2.53
CA GLU A 339 -7.26 15.44 2.70
C GLU A 339 -6.48 16.74 2.95
N ASP A 340 -5.36 16.62 3.67
CA ASP A 340 -4.27 17.60 3.68
C ASP A 340 -3.22 17.24 2.62
N ASN A 341 -3.22 17.96 1.49
CA ASN A 341 -2.40 17.68 0.31
C ASN A 341 -0.89 17.87 0.55
N ARG A 342 -0.47 18.41 1.70
CA ARG A 342 0.94 18.43 2.11
C ARG A 342 1.46 17.05 2.46
N PHE A 343 0.57 16.09 2.69
CA PHE A 343 0.86 14.71 3.02
C PHE A 343 0.35 13.77 1.91
N ALA A 344 0.90 12.56 1.87
CA ALA A 344 0.33 11.41 1.20
C ALA A 344 -0.24 10.47 2.26
N LYS A 345 -1.43 9.91 1.98
CA LYS A 345 -2.10 8.94 2.83
C LYS A 345 -1.46 7.58 2.60
N VAL A 346 -1.15 6.87 3.67
CA VAL A 346 -0.61 5.51 3.59
C VAL A 346 -1.79 4.54 3.69
N ASN A 347 -2.05 3.79 2.63
CA ASN A 347 -3.08 2.76 2.61
C ASN A 347 -2.43 1.37 2.52
N PHE A 348 -3.00 0.43 3.25
CA PHE A 348 -2.59 -0.98 3.26
C PHE A 348 -3.77 -1.85 2.83
N GLY A 349 -3.46 -2.88 2.05
CA GLY A 349 -4.36 -4.01 1.77
C GLY A 349 -3.89 -5.29 2.46
N GLY A 350 -4.79 -6.26 2.62
CA GLY A 350 -4.47 -7.61 3.05
C GLY A 350 -3.92 -7.72 4.48
N HIS A 351 -4.32 -6.83 5.39
CA HIS A 351 -3.93 -6.87 6.82
C HIS A 351 -2.42 -6.75 7.06
N LEU A 352 -1.75 -5.92 6.25
CA LEU A 352 -0.31 -5.66 6.36
C LEU A 352 -0.01 -4.48 7.30
N GLU A 353 -0.97 -3.61 7.57
CA GLU A 353 -0.82 -2.49 8.50
C GLU A 353 -0.37 -2.95 9.89
N ASN A 354 0.49 -2.14 10.53
CA ASN A 354 1.04 -2.44 11.86
C ASN A 354 1.78 -3.79 11.95
N THR A 355 2.54 -4.15 10.92
CA THR A 355 3.39 -5.35 10.89
C THR A 355 4.78 -5.02 10.32
N HIS A 356 5.77 -5.87 10.59
CA HIS A 356 7.10 -5.73 9.97
C HIS A 356 7.02 -5.83 8.45
N ALA A 357 6.30 -6.82 7.92
CA ALA A 357 6.13 -6.99 6.47
C ALA A 357 5.50 -5.74 5.82
N GLY A 358 4.45 -5.18 6.44
CA GLY A 358 3.84 -3.92 6.01
C GLY A 358 4.80 -2.73 6.04
N TYR A 359 5.60 -2.63 7.10
CA TYR A 359 6.62 -1.58 7.19
C TYR A 359 7.68 -1.71 6.10
N VAL A 360 8.19 -2.91 5.85
CA VAL A 360 9.20 -3.17 4.81
C VAL A 360 8.68 -2.77 3.44
N VAL A 361 7.44 -3.13 3.08
CA VAL A 361 6.89 -2.78 1.77
C VAL A 361 6.65 -1.27 1.64
N LEU A 362 6.22 -0.60 2.72
CA LEU A 362 6.10 0.86 2.75
C LEU A 362 7.45 1.55 2.58
N GLU A 363 8.46 1.12 3.33
CA GLU A 363 9.79 1.72 3.27
C GLU A 363 10.49 1.43 1.95
N ALA A 364 10.26 0.27 1.33
CA ALA A 364 10.77 -0.03 0.01
C ALA A 364 10.15 0.86 -1.07
N ASP A 365 8.83 1.11 -0.99
CA ASP A 365 8.14 2.03 -1.87
C ASP A 365 8.68 3.47 -1.75
N LYS A 366 8.87 3.95 -0.52
CA LYS A 366 9.51 5.25 -0.24
C LYS A 366 10.95 5.31 -0.76
N LEU A 367 11.75 4.27 -0.52
CA LEU A 367 13.14 4.21 -0.96
C LEU A 367 13.25 4.19 -2.49
N PHE A 368 12.32 3.54 -3.19
CA PHE A 368 12.31 3.58 -4.64
C PHE A 368 12.08 5.00 -5.16
N LYS A 369 11.17 5.75 -4.54
CA LYS A 369 10.96 7.18 -4.85
C LYS A 369 12.18 8.03 -4.54
N ALA A 370 13.00 7.64 -3.56
CA ALA A 370 14.28 8.29 -3.28
C ALA A 370 15.27 8.15 -4.44
N LEU A 371 15.12 7.16 -5.34
CA LEU A 371 15.99 7.03 -6.52
C LEU A 371 15.73 8.13 -7.56
N SER A 372 14.59 8.82 -7.50
CA SER A 372 14.29 9.93 -8.42
C SER A 372 15.16 11.15 -8.15
N THR A 373 15.33 11.54 -6.88
CA THR A 373 16.07 12.75 -6.47
C THR A 373 17.38 12.45 -5.76
N GLY A 374 17.56 11.23 -5.27
CA GLY A 374 18.66 10.85 -4.39
C GLY A 374 18.51 11.34 -2.95
N ILE A 375 17.31 11.77 -2.53
CA ILE A 375 16.99 12.16 -1.14
C ILE A 375 16.14 11.07 -0.48
N ASP A 376 16.55 10.64 0.71
CA ASP A 376 15.75 9.76 1.56
C ASP A 376 14.55 10.53 2.15
N PRO A 377 13.30 10.09 1.90
CA PRO A 377 12.11 10.79 2.36
C PRO A 377 11.88 10.74 3.88
N ASN A 378 12.53 9.84 4.61
CA ASN A 378 12.39 9.77 6.07
C ASN A 378 13.47 10.59 6.79
N THR A 379 14.71 10.56 6.30
CA THR A 379 15.84 11.26 6.94
C THR A 379 16.14 12.64 6.33
N HIS A 380 15.59 12.91 5.14
CA HIS A 380 15.82 14.12 4.33
C HIS A 380 17.28 14.31 3.92
N LYS A 381 18.10 13.26 4.01
CA LYS A 381 19.52 13.29 3.64
C LYS A 381 19.71 12.83 2.20
N ILE A 382 20.73 13.39 1.54
CA ILE A 382 21.18 12.91 0.23
C ILE A 382 21.85 11.55 0.43
N ILE A 383 21.37 10.53 -0.29
CA ILE A 383 21.85 9.14 -0.20
C ILE A 383 22.68 8.70 -1.41
N LYS A 384 22.90 9.58 -2.40
CA LYS A 384 23.63 9.28 -3.64
C LYS A 384 24.98 8.59 -3.40
N GLU A 385 25.81 9.11 -2.49
CA GLU A 385 27.13 8.52 -2.17
C GLU A 385 27.03 7.11 -1.58
N ARG A 386 26.00 6.83 -0.78
CA ARG A 386 25.77 5.49 -0.25
C ARG A 386 25.43 4.52 -1.37
N ILE A 387 24.60 4.95 -2.33
CA ILE A 387 24.20 4.15 -3.49
C ILE A 387 25.42 3.86 -4.38
N THR A 388 26.19 4.89 -4.73
CA THR A 388 27.30 4.76 -5.68
C THR A 388 28.45 3.87 -5.18
N ARG A 389 28.59 3.67 -3.86
CA ARG A 389 29.55 2.69 -3.31
C ARG A 389 29.21 1.25 -3.70
N SER A 390 27.93 0.91 -3.84
CA SER A 390 27.47 -0.43 -4.21
C SER A 390 27.04 -0.53 -5.67
N VAL A 391 26.63 0.60 -6.26
CA VAL A 391 26.12 0.73 -7.63
C VAL A 391 26.87 1.88 -8.36
N PRO A 392 28.10 1.65 -8.84
CA PRO A 392 29.00 2.72 -9.29
C PRO A 392 28.48 3.61 -10.44
N ASP A 393 27.60 3.07 -11.28
CA ASP A 393 26.99 3.74 -12.42
C ASP A 393 25.62 4.36 -12.10
N PHE A 394 25.25 4.44 -10.81
CA PHE A 394 24.01 5.05 -10.38
C PHE A 394 23.89 6.51 -10.81
N LEU A 395 22.74 6.81 -11.41
CA LEU A 395 22.22 8.15 -11.63
C LEU A 395 20.79 8.17 -11.13
N THR A 396 20.42 9.27 -10.50
CA THR A 396 19.03 9.59 -10.19
C THR A 396 18.22 9.82 -11.46
N GLU A 397 16.89 9.67 -11.38
CA GLU A 397 15.99 10.00 -12.49
C GLU A 397 16.16 11.46 -12.95
N ASP A 398 16.35 12.38 -12.00
CA ASP A 398 16.56 13.81 -12.29
C ASP A 398 17.82 14.02 -13.13
N GLU A 399 18.92 13.35 -12.77
CA GLU A 399 20.17 13.40 -13.52
C GLU A 399 20.02 12.79 -14.91
N ARG A 400 19.23 11.71 -15.05
CA ARG A 400 18.91 11.14 -16.38
C ARG A 400 18.06 12.09 -17.22
N SER A 401 17.11 12.79 -16.59
CA SER A 401 16.28 13.79 -17.27
C SER A 401 17.10 14.99 -17.76
N LEU A 402 18.09 15.40 -16.97
CA LEU A 402 19.06 16.43 -17.36
C LEU A 402 19.90 16.00 -18.59
N LEU A 403 20.31 14.73 -18.67
CA LEU A 403 21.04 14.19 -19.84
C LEU A 403 20.19 14.20 -21.12
N GLU A 404 18.88 14.01 -21.00
CA GLU A 404 17.96 13.97 -22.14
C GLU A 404 17.60 15.38 -22.67
N ASN A 405 18.08 16.46 -22.04
CA ASN A 405 17.75 17.86 -22.36
C ASN A 405 16.23 18.12 -22.48
N SER A 406 15.41 17.34 -21.77
CA SER A 406 13.96 17.42 -21.90
C SER A 406 13.38 18.72 -21.34
N GLY A 407 14.17 19.50 -20.57
CA GLY A 407 13.94 20.91 -20.20
C GLY A 407 12.62 21.24 -19.49
N THR A 408 11.75 20.26 -19.31
CA THR A 408 10.37 20.37 -18.87
C THR A 408 10.01 19.14 -18.05
N GLY A 409 10.75 18.92 -16.96
CA GLY A 409 10.58 17.76 -16.09
C GLY A 409 9.50 17.98 -15.03
N HIS A 410 8.23 18.11 -15.42
CA HIS A 410 7.11 18.04 -14.48
C HIS A 410 6.45 16.68 -14.60
N THR A 411 6.68 15.79 -13.62
CA THR A 411 5.94 14.53 -13.63
C THR A 411 5.71 14.03 -12.21
N GLN A 412 4.44 13.99 -11.81
CA GLN A 412 4.00 13.08 -10.75
C GLN A 412 3.93 11.70 -11.39
N ILE A 413 5.03 10.95 -11.37
CA ILE A 413 5.03 9.56 -11.83
C ILE A 413 4.69 8.70 -10.65
N ARG A 414 3.73 7.80 -10.88
CA ARG A 414 3.36 6.78 -9.91
C ARG A 414 4.20 5.55 -10.18
N TYR A 415 5.15 5.33 -9.30
CA TYR A 415 6.04 4.19 -9.32
C TYR A 415 5.42 3.01 -8.60
N TRP A 416 5.55 1.82 -9.18
CA TRP A 416 5.02 0.61 -8.60
C TRP A 416 6.02 -0.54 -8.59
N PHE A 417 6.02 -1.30 -7.50
CA PHE A 417 6.63 -2.63 -7.48
C PHE A 417 5.57 -3.69 -7.74
N TYR A 418 5.90 -4.63 -8.61
CA TYR A 418 5.02 -5.72 -9.02
C TYR A 418 5.68 -7.09 -8.74
N PRO A 419 4.91 -8.09 -8.31
CA PRO A 419 5.41 -9.43 -8.00
C PRO A 419 5.49 -10.31 -9.26
N ASP A 420 5.24 -9.79 -10.45
CA ASP A 420 5.14 -10.52 -11.73
C ASP A 420 6.36 -11.38 -12.08
N SER A 421 7.53 -11.03 -11.54
CA SER A 421 8.72 -11.85 -11.70
C SER A 421 8.84 -12.93 -10.65
N ILE A 422 8.24 -12.75 -9.47
CA ILE A 422 8.30 -13.66 -8.33
C ILE A 422 7.52 -14.92 -8.65
N GLY A 423 8.18 -16.07 -8.53
CA GLY A 423 7.59 -17.34 -8.90
C GLY A 423 8.23 -18.51 -8.21
N THR A 424 7.49 -19.63 -8.24
CA THR A 424 7.93 -20.91 -7.71
C THR A 424 7.97 -21.97 -8.79
N VAL A 425 8.89 -22.91 -8.66
CA VAL A 425 8.91 -24.16 -9.43
C VAL A 425 8.47 -25.31 -8.53
N THR A 426 7.77 -26.30 -9.08
CA THR A 426 7.21 -27.39 -8.29
C THR A 426 7.19 -28.73 -9.02
N ASP A 427 7.29 -29.82 -8.26
CA ASP A 427 6.94 -31.17 -8.70
C ASP A 427 5.53 -31.62 -8.29
N GLY A 428 4.78 -30.73 -7.61
CA GLY A 428 3.49 -31.01 -7.00
C GLY A 428 3.55 -31.10 -5.47
N SER A 429 4.61 -31.69 -4.92
CA SER A 429 4.81 -31.87 -3.47
C SER A 429 5.71 -30.80 -2.86
N ILE A 430 6.68 -30.29 -3.63
CA ILE A 430 7.64 -29.27 -3.22
C ILE A 430 7.37 -27.99 -4.02
N GLY A 431 7.25 -26.85 -3.35
CA GLY A 431 7.31 -25.52 -3.95
C GLY A 431 8.63 -24.85 -3.63
N ALA A 432 9.47 -24.60 -4.64
CA ALA A 432 10.78 -23.97 -4.47
C ALA A 432 10.80 -22.57 -5.07
N VAL A 433 11.42 -21.62 -4.37
CA VAL A 433 11.61 -20.24 -4.86
C VAL A 433 12.47 -20.27 -6.12
N LEU A 434 11.93 -19.75 -7.23
CA LEU A 434 12.66 -19.58 -8.48
C LEU A 434 13.22 -18.15 -8.57
N THR A 435 12.36 -17.19 -8.25
CA THR A 435 12.60 -15.74 -8.32
C THR A 435 11.82 -15.08 -7.20
N HIS A 436 12.38 -14.03 -6.59
CA HIS A 436 11.82 -13.36 -5.41
C HIS A 436 11.91 -11.83 -5.48
N GLN A 437 12.44 -11.30 -6.58
CA GLN A 437 12.57 -9.87 -6.79
C GLN A 437 11.22 -9.28 -7.23
N PHE A 438 10.80 -8.21 -6.56
CA PHE A 438 9.78 -7.32 -7.08
C PHE A 438 10.36 -6.50 -8.23
N LEU A 439 9.65 -6.44 -9.36
CA LEU A 439 10.05 -5.57 -10.46
C LEU A 439 9.41 -4.21 -10.29
N ALA A 440 10.21 -3.16 -10.38
CA ALA A 440 9.69 -1.82 -10.53
C ALA A 440 9.10 -1.62 -11.93
N ASP A 441 8.02 -0.87 -12.03
CA ASP A 441 7.45 -0.35 -13.26
C ASP A 441 6.69 0.97 -12.97
N VAL A 442 6.18 1.62 -14.01
CA VAL A 442 5.17 2.67 -13.84
C VAL A 442 3.80 2.05 -13.53
N GLU A 443 2.94 2.80 -12.84
CA GLU A 443 1.57 2.38 -12.58
C GLU A 443 0.86 1.97 -13.87
N ARG A 444 0.29 0.77 -13.86
CA ARG A 444 -0.58 0.28 -14.93
C ARG A 444 -1.93 0.96 -14.81
N MET A 445 -2.10 2.07 -15.53
CA MET A 445 -3.40 2.74 -15.68
C MET A 445 -4.13 2.23 -16.93
N ASP A 446 -5.46 2.31 -16.93
CA ASP A 446 -6.31 2.04 -18.10
C ASP A 446 -6.00 2.96 -19.31
N MET A 447 -5.18 3.98 -19.13
CA MET A 447 -4.69 4.87 -20.18
C MET A 447 -3.19 4.69 -20.41
N PRO A 448 -2.72 4.61 -21.67
CA PRO A 448 -1.31 4.53 -21.98
C PRO A 448 -0.59 5.79 -21.51
N LEU A 449 0.25 5.64 -20.48
CA LEU A 449 1.12 6.71 -20.00
C LEU A 449 2.33 6.84 -20.94
N SER A 450 2.52 8.03 -21.52
CA SER A 450 3.75 8.35 -22.24
C SER A 450 4.85 8.68 -21.22
N VAL A 451 5.65 7.67 -20.88
CA VAL A 451 6.72 7.78 -19.90
C VAL A 451 8.04 8.19 -20.58
N SER A 452 8.76 9.15 -19.98
CA SER A 452 10.06 9.65 -20.49
C SER A 452 11.14 8.57 -20.52
N GLY A 453 12.21 8.81 -21.31
CA GLY A 453 13.37 7.91 -21.39
C GLY A 453 14.09 7.78 -20.05
N ALA A 454 14.18 8.88 -19.29
CA ALA A 454 14.82 8.94 -17.98
C ALA A 454 14.18 7.98 -16.97
N VAL A 455 12.86 7.94 -16.93
CA VAL A 455 12.09 7.07 -16.04
C VAL A 455 12.25 5.61 -16.41
N ARG A 456 12.08 5.28 -17.70
CA ARG A 456 12.29 3.91 -18.21
C ARG A 456 13.72 3.45 -17.91
N SER A 457 14.70 4.33 -18.07
CA SER A 457 16.10 4.04 -17.78
C SER A 457 16.34 3.84 -16.29
N THR A 458 15.68 4.59 -15.41
CA THR A 458 15.76 4.44 -13.94
C THR A 458 15.18 3.10 -13.52
N ILE A 459 13.96 2.77 -13.95
CA ILE A 459 13.31 1.48 -13.69
C ILE A 459 14.16 0.33 -14.20
N SER A 460 14.62 0.41 -15.44
CA SER A 460 15.40 -0.68 -16.04
C SER A 460 16.75 -0.85 -15.37
N HIS A 461 17.40 0.25 -14.95
CA HIS A 461 18.65 0.20 -14.18
C HIS A 461 18.46 -0.44 -12.80
N LEU A 462 17.42 -0.05 -12.06
CA LEU A 462 17.06 -0.67 -10.78
C LEU A 462 16.83 -2.17 -10.95
N ASN A 463 15.96 -2.57 -11.89
CA ASN A 463 15.60 -3.97 -12.09
C ASN A 463 16.81 -4.83 -12.49
N ARG A 464 17.70 -4.34 -13.36
CA ARG A 464 18.91 -5.05 -13.78
C ARG A 464 19.97 -5.16 -12.68
N ASN A 465 20.05 -4.15 -11.80
CA ASN A 465 21.09 -4.06 -10.76
C ASN A 465 20.55 -4.30 -9.35
N PHE A 466 19.36 -4.89 -9.20
CA PHE A 466 18.66 -4.99 -7.91
C PHE A 466 19.51 -5.62 -6.81
N GLY A 467 20.24 -6.69 -7.11
CA GLY A 467 21.17 -7.31 -6.14
C GLY A 467 22.32 -6.40 -5.68
N GLN A 468 22.65 -5.34 -6.42
CA GLN A 468 23.58 -4.30 -5.96
C GLN A 468 22.89 -3.32 -5.01
N TYR A 469 21.63 -2.97 -5.27
CA TYR A 469 20.81 -2.14 -4.39
C TYR A 469 20.50 -2.83 -3.06
N GLU A 470 20.30 -4.15 -3.05
CA GLU A 470 20.17 -4.93 -1.80
C GLU A 470 21.42 -4.83 -0.90
N ARG A 471 22.62 -4.69 -1.51
CA ARG A 471 23.86 -4.46 -0.76
C ARG A 471 23.95 -3.04 -0.21
N ALA A 472 23.36 -2.07 -0.90
CA ALA A 472 23.32 -0.68 -0.46
C ALA A 472 22.31 -0.45 0.67
N PHE A 473 21.16 -1.13 0.60
CA PHE A 473 20.02 -0.91 1.47
C PHE A 473 19.42 -2.20 2.00
N GLU A 474 19.37 -2.28 3.32
CA GLU A 474 18.67 -3.33 4.05
C GLU A 474 17.20 -3.44 3.62
N THR A 475 16.49 -2.33 3.44
CA THR A 475 15.09 -2.32 3.02
C THR A 475 14.81 -3.11 1.73
N PHE A 476 15.70 -3.05 0.72
CA PHE A 476 15.52 -3.86 -0.50
C PHE A 476 15.85 -5.33 -0.29
N ARG A 477 16.83 -5.64 0.59
CA ARG A 477 17.10 -7.02 1.01
C ARG A 477 15.91 -7.61 1.77
N GLU A 478 15.32 -6.84 2.68
CA GLU A 478 14.12 -7.22 3.42
C GLU A 478 12.90 -7.38 2.48
N LEU A 479 12.77 -6.53 1.46
CA LEU A 479 11.74 -6.68 0.42
C LEU A 479 11.89 -8.02 -0.32
N SER A 480 13.12 -8.46 -0.61
CA SER A 480 13.38 -9.79 -1.15
C SER A 480 13.00 -10.92 -0.18
N THR A 481 13.20 -10.74 1.12
CA THR A 481 12.72 -11.67 2.15
C THR A 481 11.19 -11.77 2.12
N VAL A 482 10.46 -10.64 2.04
CA VAL A 482 9.00 -10.63 1.83
C VAL A 482 8.63 -11.39 0.55
N GLY A 483 9.31 -11.12 -0.57
CA GLY A 483 9.07 -11.80 -1.84
C GLY A 483 9.24 -13.32 -1.77
N ARG A 484 10.22 -13.80 -1.00
CA ARG A 484 10.42 -15.24 -0.74
C ARG A 484 9.27 -15.85 0.03
N ILE A 485 8.89 -15.25 1.17
CA ILE A 485 7.79 -15.73 2.00
C ILE A 485 6.49 -15.77 1.17
N MET A 486 6.19 -14.67 0.48
CA MET A 486 4.99 -14.58 -0.38
C MET A 486 5.00 -15.63 -1.48
N SER A 487 6.14 -15.90 -2.12
CA SER A 487 6.21 -16.93 -3.17
C SER A 487 5.84 -18.33 -2.65
N LEU A 488 6.32 -18.69 -1.45
CA LEU A 488 6.05 -19.99 -0.83
C LEU A 488 4.61 -20.10 -0.33
N ILE A 489 4.09 -19.05 0.31
CA ILE A 489 2.70 -19.00 0.75
C ILE A 489 1.74 -19.00 -0.46
N ASN A 490 2.06 -18.28 -1.53
CA ASN A 490 1.26 -18.29 -2.75
C ASN A 490 1.31 -19.65 -3.44
N TRP A 491 2.43 -20.38 -3.35
CA TRP A 491 2.48 -21.78 -3.78
C TRP A 491 1.54 -22.68 -2.96
N LEU A 492 1.53 -22.54 -1.63
CA LEU A 492 0.59 -23.28 -0.76
C LEU A 492 -0.86 -23.02 -1.15
N LYS A 493 -1.22 -21.75 -1.44
CA LYS A 493 -2.56 -21.38 -1.89
C LYS A 493 -2.85 -21.93 -3.30
N GLY A 494 -1.96 -21.69 -4.26
CA GLY A 494 -2.16 -22.05 -5.67
C GLY A 494 -2.12 -23.55 -5.95
N MET A 495 -1.54 -24.35 -5.05
CA MET A 495 -1.59 -25.81 -5.09
C MET A 495 -2.66 -26.42 -4.18
N ASP A 496 -3.49 -25.59 -3.54
CA ASP A 496 -4.56 -26.01 -2.61
C ASP A 496 -4.06 -26.91 -1.46
N MET A 497 -2.90 -26.56 -0.90
CA MET A 497 -2.30 -27.35 0.18
C MET A 497 -3.07 -27.22 1.51
N GLY A 498 -3.92 -26.20 1.64
CA GLY A 498 -4.84 -26.05 2.79
C GLY A 498 -5.84 -27.20 2.92
N ALA A 499 -6.16 -27.92 1.84
CA ALA A 499 -7.00 -29.11 1.89
C ALA A 499 -6.27 -30.36 2.44
N ARG A 500 -4.96 -30.25 2.71
CA ARG A 500 -4.10 -31.36 3.17
C ARG A 500 -3.54 -31.11 4.56
N VAL A 501 -3.20 -29.86 4.88
CA VAL A 501 -2.58 -29.45 6.15
C VAL A 501 -3.35 -28.28 6.77
N GLU A 502 -3.36 -28.21 8.10
CA GLU A 502 -4.11 -27.20 8.85
C GLU A 502 -3.36 -25.86 8.91
N LEU A 503 -3.30 -25.14 7.78
CA LEU A 503 -2.55 -23.89 7.66
C LEU A 503 -3.06 -22.76 8.56
N ASP A 504 -4.36 -22.80 8.91
CA ASP A 504 -5.00 -21.79 9.77
C ASP A 504 -4.41 -21.75 11.19
N GLU A 505 -3.64 -22.78 11.61
CA GLU A 505 -2.89 -22.72 12.87
C GLU A 505 -1.89 -21.55 12.91
N LEU A 506 -1.40 -21.07 11.76
CA LEU A 506 -0.59 -19.86 11.69
C LEU A 506 -1.33 -18.61 12.22
N LEU A 507 -2.66 -18.60 12.20
CA LEU A 507 -3.45 -17.50 12.74
C LEU A 507 -3.38 -17.39 14.27
N THR A 508 -2.94 -18.45 14.96
CA THR A 508 -2.75 -18.45 16.43
C THR A 508 -1.45 -17.81 16.88
N VAL A 509 -0.54 -17.53 15.93
CA VAL A 509 0.76 -16.94 16.21
C VAL A 509 0.59 -15.50 16.70
N LEU A 510 1.20 -15.19 17.84
CA LEU A 510 1.23 -13.85 18.39
C LEU A 510 2.13 -12.95 17.51
N ILE A 511 1.53 -11.89 16.99
CA ILE A 511 2.22 -10.82 16.26
C ILE A 511 2.68 -9.78 17.28
N PRO A 512 3.96 -9.34 17.25
CA PRO A 512 4.46 -8.34 18.18
C PRO A 512 3.79 -6.98 17.98
N ALA A 513 3.79 -6.15 19.04
CA ALA A 513 3.32 -4.78 18.96
C ALA A 513 4.16 -3.99 17.95
N PHE A 514 3.50 -3.36 16.99
CA PHE A 514 4.16 -2.59 15.94
C PHE A 514 3.20 -1.50 15.42
N THR A 515 3.73 -0.44 14.83
CA THR A 515 2.89 0.61 14.24
C THR A 515 3.47 1.08 12.92
N THR A 516 2.63 1.16 11.89
CA THR A 516 3.00 1.77 10.61
C THR A 516 2.49 3.21 10.53
N PRO A 517 3.23 4.13 9.87
CA PRO A 517 2.74 5.48 9.62
C PRO A 517 1.43 5.47 8.83
N LYS A 518 0.45 6.30 9.23
CA LYS A 518 -0.82 6.49 8.50
C LYS A 518 -0.73 7.53 7.38
N LYS A 519 0.30 8.37 7.40
CA LYS A 519 0.60 9.38 6.39
C LYS A 519 2.09 9.67 6.34
N THR A 520 2.55 10.19 5.21
CA THR A 520 3.93 10.66 5.02
C THR A 520 3.93 12.05 4.40
N LYS A 521 4.90 12.90 4.74
CA LYS A 521 4.99 14.24 4.12
C LYS A 521 5.37 14.09 2.64
N LYS A 522 4.76 14.89 1.75
CA LYS A 522 5.19 14.92 0.35
C LYS A 522 6.60 15.51 0.27
N MET A 523 7.42 14.95 -0.63
CA MET A 523 8.77 15.43 -0.87
C MET A 523 8.75 16.50 -1.97
N LEU A 524 9.20 17.71 -1.62
CA LEU A 524 9.46 18.82 -2.54
C LEU A 524 10.98 19.01 -2.67
N ALA A 525 11.51 18.88 -3.88
CA ALA A 525 12.94 19.03 -4.15
C ALA A 525 13.24 19.79 -5.45
N VAL A 526 14.43 20.38 -5.51
CA VAL A 526 14.95 21.05 -6.71
C VAL A 526 16.29 20.44 -7.09
N THR A 527 16.41 19.95 -8.33
CA THR A 527 17.65 19.36 -8.85
C THR A 527 18.20 20.18 -9.99
N THR A 528 19.33 20.83 -9.74
CA THR A 528 19.97 21.76 -10.68
C THR A 528 21.28 21.18 -11.18
N ALA A 529 21.64 21.38 -12.44
CA ALA A 529 22.96 21.02 -12.93
C ALA A 529 23.50 22.09 -13.87
N ALA A 530 24.67 22.61 -13.55
CA ALA A 530 25.33 23.61 -14.35
C ALA A 530 26.47 22.92 -15.12
N PHE A 531 26.51 23.02 -16.45
CA PHE A 531 27.60 22.44 -17.24
C PHE A 531 27.78 23.20 -18.57
N PRO A 532 28.98 23.18 -19.17
CA PRO A 532 29.16 23.70 -20.51
C PRO A 532 28.21 23.04 -21.52
N SER A 533 27.59 23.82 -22.41
CA SER A 533 26.63 23.32 -23.42
C SER A 533 27.21 22.23 -24.33
N PHE A 534 28.53 22.20 -24.49
CA PHE A 534 29.29 21.22 -25.26
C PHE A 534 29.75 19.99 -24.44
N SER A 535 29.48 19.93 -23.15
CA SER A 535 29.90 18.85 -22.23
C SER A 535 28.76 17.95 -21.72
N CYS A 536 27.52 18.26 -22.10
CA CYS A 536 26.30 17.57 -21.66
C CYS A 536 26.06 16.22 -22.37
N THR A 537 27.10 15.42 -22.57
CA THR A 537 26.98 14.11 -23.23
C THR A 537 27.36 12.95 -22.31
N GLU A 538 27.98 13.22 -21.17
CA GLU A 538 28.47 12.17 -20.27
C GLU A 538 27.75 12.16 -18.91
N ALA A 539 27.33 10.97 -18.51
CA ALA A 539 26.67 10.67 -17.23
C ALA A 539 27.46 11.16 -16.00
N SER A 540 28.78 10.99 -16.03
CA SER A 540 29.70 11.44 -14.99
C SER A 540 29.64 12.95 -14.78
N SER A 541 29.61 13.72 -15.86
CA SER A 541 29.55 15.19 -15.81
C SER A 541 28.27 15.68 -15.15
N VAL A 542 27.11 15.12 -15.52
CA VAL A 542 25.84 15.50 -14.89
C VAL A 542 25.82 15.12 -13.42
N ARG A 543 26.28 13.91 -13.06
CA ARG A 543 26.34 13.47 -11.66
C ARG A 543 27.22 14.37 -10.79
N ASP A 544 28.41 14.70 -11.29
CA ASP A 544 29.43 15.42 -10.52
C ASP A 544 29.10 16.93 -10.42
N ASN A 545 28.25 17.45 -11.32
CA ASN A 545 27.84 18.85 -11.35
C ASN A 545 26.37 19.09 -10.95
N SER A 546 25.60 18.04 -10.63
CA SER A 546 24.23 18.19 -10.12
C SER A 546 24.22 18.52 -8.63
N LYS A 547 23.21 19.29 -8.22
CA LYS A 547 22.90 19.60 -6.82
C LYS A 547 21.43 19.42 -6.58
N VAL A 548 21.11 18.89 -5.40
CA VAL A 548 19.73 18.61 -4.99
C VAL A 548 19.45 19.38 -3.71
N TYR A 549 18.34 20.11 -3.70
CA TYR A 549 17.86 20.91 -2.58
C TYR A 549 16.54 20.34 -2.07
N TYR A 550 16.52 19.88 -0.81
CA TYR A 550 15.29 19.50 -0.13
C TYR A 550 14.61 20.75 0.43
N ILE A 551 13.37 21.01 0.03
CA ILE A 551 12.63 22.25 0.37
C ILE A 551 11.20 21.95 0.86
N SER A 552 10.96 20.74 1.38
CA SER A 552 9.61 20.34 1.83
C SER A 552 9.15 21.09 3.07
N ASP A 553 10.05 21.75 3.81
CA ASP A 553 9.70 22.68 4.89
C ASP A 553 8.84 23.85 4.40
N LEU A 554 8.97 24.25 3.11
CA LEU A 554 8.12 25.27 2.52
C LEU A 554 6.64 24.84 2.43
N LEU A 555 6.37 23.53 2.39
CA LEU A 555 4.99 23.02 2.42
C LEU A 555 4.29 23.33 3.74
N ASP A 556 5.02 23.49 4.85
CA ASP A 556 4.42 23.77 6.17
C ASP A 556 3.76 25.15 6.21
N LYS A 557 4.21 26.07 5.34
CA LYS A 557 3.64 27.42 5.15
C LYS A 557 2.41 27.43 4.23
N CYS A 558 2.12 26.29 3.59
CA CYS A 558 0.99 26.16 2.67
C CYS A 558 -0.30 25.77 3.41
N LYS A 559 -1.44 26.07 2.78
CA LYS A 559 -2.74 25.60 3.28
C LYS A 559 -2.86 24.09 3.00
N PRO A 560 -3.64 23.34 3.79
CA PRO A 560 -3.89 21.91 3.52
C PRO A 560 -4.46 21.64 2.12
N THR A 561 -5.15 22.62 1.54
CA THR A 561 -5.79 22.53 0.21
C THR A 561 -4.90 23.05 -0.94
N THR A 562 -3.65 23.44 -0.66
CA THR A 562 -2.72 23.87 -1.71
C THR A 562 -2.43 22.71 -2.66
N SER A 563 -2.66 22.92 -3.96
CA SER A 563 -2.52 21.91 -5.01
C SER A 563 -1.05 21.59 -5.36
N ASP A 564 -0.82 20.43 -5.97
CA ASP A 564 0.52 20.01 -6.43
C ASP A 564 1.10 20.98 -7.48
N LYS A 565 0.24 21.64 -8.28
CA LYS A 565 0.64 22.72 -9.19
C LYS A 565 1.20 23.95 -8.45
N GLN A 566 0.62 24.30 -7.31
CA GLN A 566 1.11 25.43 -6.53
C GLN A 566 2.41 25.08 -5.79
N PHE A 567 2.59 23.81 -5.40
CA PHE A 567 3.89 23.35 -4.89
C PHE A 567 4.99 23.47 -5.97
N LEU A 568 4.67 23.22 -7.25
CA LEU A 568 5.54 23.49 -8.40
C LEU A 568 5.95 24.95 -8.51
N GLU A 569 4.98 25.86 -8.38
CA GLU A 569 5.25 27.31 -8.43
C GLU A 569 6.18 27.74 -7.29
N ILE A 570 6.01 27.19 -6.08
CA ILE A 570 6.89 27.47 -4.93
C ILE A 570 8.32 26.99 -5.20
N ALA A 571 8.47 25.78 -5.73
CA ALA A 571 9.79 25.22 -5.99
C ALA A 571 10.50 25.93 -7.15
N SER A 572 9.76 26.38 -8.17
CA SER A 572 10.27 27.26 -9.22
C SER A 572 10.75 28.60 -8.64
N ALA A 573 9.95 29.23 -7.77
CA ALA A 573 10.34 30.49 -7.13
C ALA A 573 11.57 30.34 -6.21
N TYR A 574 11.73 29.18 -5.56
CA TYR A 574 12.94 28.86 -4.80
C TYR A 574 14.15 28.72 -5.72
N TYR A 575 13.98 28.03 -6.85
CA TYR A 575 15.03 27.88 -7.86
C TYR A 575 15.53 29.24 -8.39
N ASP A 576 14.61 30.16 -8.71
CA ASP A 576 14.95 31.49 -9.23
C ASP A 576 15.76 32.35 -8.23
N GLN A 577 15.74 31.98 -6.95
CA GLN A 577 16.51 32.64 -5.88
C GLN A 577 17.89 32.00 -5.64
N LEU A 578 18.19 30.87 -6.29
CA LEU A 578 19.48 30.21 -6.11
C LEU A 578 20.61 31.01 -6.76
N ASP A 579 21.68 31.21 -5.98
CA ASP A 579 22.90 31.85 -6.45
C ASP A 579 23.58 30.96 -7.51
N THR A 580 23.58 31.42 -8.76
CA THR A 580 24.17 30.72 -9.90
C THR A 580 25.66 30.41 -9.70
N ASP A 581 26.38 31.22 -8.92
CA ASP A 581 27.78 30.95 -8.59
C ASP A 581 27.94 29.77 -7.64
N LYS A 582 26.96 29.52 -6.78
CA LYS A 582 26.94 28.33 -5.93
C LYS A 582 26.59 27.10 -6.74
N LEU A 583 25.82 27.21 -7.82
CA LEU A 583 25.45 26.08 -8.68
C LEU A 583 26.55 25.70 -9.67
N ALA A 584 27.39 26.67 -10.04
CA ALA A 584 28.44 26.53 -11.03
C ALA A 584 29.49 25.42 -10.74
N PRO A 585 29.90 24.64 -11.76
CA PRO A 585 31.02 23.72 -11.69
C PRO A 585 32.28 24.40 -11.18
N ARG A 586 33.21 23.59 -10.66
CA ARG A 586 34.55 24.09 -10.32
C ARG A 586 35.21 24.80 -11.50
N GLU A 587 35.02 24.29 -12.72
CA GLU A 587 35.55 24.90 -13.93
C GLU A 587 34.97 26.30 -14.17
N TYR A 588 33.64 26.47 -14.08
CA TYR A 588 33.00 27.78 -14.21
C TYR A 588 33.51 28.75 -13.12
N ARG A 589 33.60 28.31 -11.86
CA ARG A 589 34.13 29.13 -10.77
C ARG A 589 35.58 29.55 -10.99
N ASN A 590 36.40 28.64 -11.53
CA ASN A 590 37.78 28.93 -11.89
C ASN A 590 37.86 29.96 -13.04
N LEU A 591 37.03 29.80 -14.08
CA LEU A 591 36.95 30.74 -15.19
C LEU A 591 36.46 32.11 -14.72
N LYS A 592 35.43 32.17 -13.86
CA LYS A 592 34.94 33.42 -13.27
C LYS A 592 36.03 34.11 -12.43
N SER A 593 36.75 33.35 -11.60
CA SER A 593 37.89 33.90 -10.84
C SER A 593 39.01 34.41 -11.73
N GLN A 594 39.29 33.75 -12.86
CA GLN A 594 40.27 34.23 -13.86
C GLN A 594 39.78 35.50 -14.56
N ALA A 595 38.50 35.57 -14.94
CA ALA A 595 37.91 36.78 -15.52
C ALA A 595 38.03 37.97 -14.57
N GLU A 596 37.69 37.79 -13.30
CA GLU A 596 37.83 38.82 -12.27
C GLU A 596 39.29 39.26 -12.07
N GLN A 597 40.25 38.32 -12.13
CA GLN A 597 41.67 38.65 -12.08
C GLN A 597 42.10 39.49 -13.29
N TYR A 598 41.74 39.09 -14.51
CA TYR A 598 42.08 39.85 -15.73
C TYR A 598 41.44 41.23 -15.75
N LYS A 599 40.19 41.35 -15.28
CA LYS A 599 39.48 42.62 -15.12
C LYS A 599 40.21 43.56 -14.15
N LYS A 600 40.62 43.05 -12.98
CA LYS A 600 41.39 43.83 -11.99
C LYS A 600 42.74 44.30 -12.55
N THR A 601 43.46 43.43 -13.26
CA THR A 601 44.75 43.78 -13.87
C THR A 601 44.57 44.81 -14.98
N SER A 602 43.57 44.65 -15.85
CA SER A 602 43.25 45.63 -16.91
C SER A 602 42.92 47.01 -16.34
N ALA A 603 42.08 47.08 -15.29
CA ALA A 603 41.76 48.32 -14.60
C ALA A 603 42.96 48.94 -13.85
N SER A 604 43.95 48.14 -13.46
CA SER A 604 45.21 48.64 -12.91
C SER A 604 46.13 49.21 -13.98
N LEU A 605 46.17 48.59 -15.16
CA LEU A 605 46.95 49.07 -16.31
C LEU A 605 46.36 50.35 -16.87
N GLU A 606 45.02 50.46 -16.94
CA GLU A 606 44.30 51.66 -17.36
C GLU A 606 44.68 52.88 -16.50
N ARG A 607 44.66 52.72 -15.17
CA ARG A 607 45.10 53.78 -14.23
C ARG A 607 46.57 54.18 -14.42
N ARG A 608 47.44 53.22 -14.76
CA ARG A 608 48.85 53.53 -15.05
C ARG A 608 49.02 54.26 -16.37
N LEU A 609 48.29 53.85 -17.41
CA LEU A 609 48.26 54.51 -18.71
C LEU A 609 47.77 55.95 -18.58
N GLU A 610 46.73 56.20 -17.80
CA GLU A 610 46.22 57.55 -17.55
C GLU A 610 47.26 58.44 -16.84
N SER A 611 47.96 57.90 -15.84
CA SER A 611 49.07 58.57 -15.17
C SER A 611 50.26 58.84 -16.12
N LEU A 612 50.62 57.88 -16.98
CA LEU A 612 51.68 58.05 -17.98
C LEU A 612 51.29 59.07 -19.04
N ASN A 613 50.04 59.06 -19.49
CA ASN A 613 49.54 60.02 -20.48
C ASN A 613 49.62 61.46 -19.94
N GLU A 614 49.29 61.68 -18.66
CA GLU A 614 49.45 63.00 -18.05
C GLU A 614 50.93 63.40 -17.90
N GLN A 615 51.83 62.45 -17.63
CA GLN A 615 53.28 62.71 -17.62
C GLN A 615 53.82 63.04 -19.01
N ILE A 616 53.38 62.31 -20.05
CA ILE A 616 53.72 62.58 -21.45
C ILE A 616 53.25 64.00 -21.81
N ARG A 617 51.98 64.33 -21.55
CA ARG A 617 51.40 65.65 -21.80
C ARG A 617 52.18 66.77 -21.10
N LYS A 618 52.57 66.57 -19.84
CA LYS A 618 53.42 67.53 -19.10
C LYS A 618 54.80 67.66 -19.73
N SER A 619 55.44 66.54 -20.07
CA SER A 619 56.77 66.55 -20.68
C SER A 619 56.78 67.19 -22.06
N GLU A 620 55.71 67.02 -22.86
CA GLU A 620 55.55 67.58 -24.20
C GLU A 620 55.44 69.11 -24.17
N VAL A 621 54.76 69.66 -23.16
CA VAL A 621 54.64 71.12 -22.94
C VAL A 621 55.99 71.76 -22.59
N THR A 622 56.87 71.04 -21.89
CA THR A 622 58.16 71.56 -21.42
C THR A 622 59.35 71.12 -22.25
N LEU A 623 59.13 70.40 -23.37
CA LEU A 623 60.19 69.72 -24.12
C LEU A 623 61.05 70.69 -24.94
N ASP A 624 62.36 70.75 -24.68
CA ASP A 624 63.31 71.38 -25.60
C ASP A 624 63.75 70.40 -26.70
N ARG A 625 63.38 70.72 -27.94
CA ARG A 625 63.67 69.90 -29.14
C ARG A 625 65.15 69.83 -29.50
N TYR A 626 66.02 70.60 -28.85
CA TYR A 626 67.47 70.54 -29.02
C TYR A 626 68.19 69.87 -27.84
N ASN A 627 67.47 69.52 -26.77
CA ASN A 627 68.02 68.80 -25.62
C ASN A 627 67.81 67.28 -25.76
N SER A 628 68.85 66.58 -26.18
CA SER A 628 68.81 65.14 -26.40
C SER A 628 68.40 64.32 -25.17
N ALA A 629 68.73 64.78 -23.96
CA ALA A 629 68.38 64.08 -22.72
C ALA A 629 66.87 64.18 -22.40
N GLU A 630 66.25 65.33 -22.69
CA GLU A 630 64.80 65.52 -22.53
C GLU A 630 64.01 64.72 -23.56
N ILE A 631 64.46 64.71 -24.82
CA ILE A 631 63.88 63.88 -25.88
C ILE A 631 63.96 62.41 -25.51
N SER A 632 65.11 61.91 -25.04
CA SER A 632 65.25 60.53 -24.60
C SER A 632 64.31 60.19 -23.43
N ARG A 633 64.11 61.11 -22.49
CA ARG A 633 63.16 60.91 -21.37
C ARG A 633 61.71 60.88 -21.86
N HIS A 634 61.31 61.79 -22.74
CA HIS A 634 59.97 61.82 -23.34
C HIS A 634 59.71 60.55 -24.15
N ASN A 635 60.62 60.17 -25.04
CA ASN A 635 60.52 58.94 -25.81
C ASN A 635 60.43 57.70 -24.90
N GLY A 636 61.17 57.68 -23.79
CA GLY A 636 61.05 56.62 -22.78
C GLY A 636 59.66 56.50 -22.15
N LEU A 637 58.98 57.63 -21.87
CA LEU A 637 57.60 57.63 -21.38
C LEU A 637 56.61 57.12 -22.44
N VAL A 638 56.78 57.55 -23.70
CA VAL A 638 55.98 57.07 -24.84
C VAL A 638 56.18 55.57 -25.07
N ASP A 639 57.43 55.09 -24.99
CA ASP A 639 57.76 53.67 -25.12
C ASP A 639 57.14 52.84 -23.99
N GLU A 640 57.18 53.31 -22.74
CA GLU A 640 56.51 52.64 -21.63
C GLU A 640 54.99 52.64 -21.80
N TYR A 641 54.40 53.76 -22.23
CA TYR A 641 52.97 53.87 -22.53
C TYR A 641 52.56 52.85 -23.60
N ASN A 642 53.25 52.82 -24.74
CA ASN A 642 52.98 51.87 -25.83
C ASN A 642 53.10 50.42 -25.36
N ARG A 643 54.12 50.11 -24.55
CA ARG A 643 54.30 48.77 -23.97
C ARG A 643 53.13 48.38 -23.06
N LEU A 644 52.68 49.28 -22.17
CA LEU A 644 51.56 49.02 -21.27
C LEU A 644 50.21 48.94 -22.01
N LEU A 645 50.05 49.67 -23.11
CA LEU A 645 48.86 49.62 -23.96
C LEU A 645 48.70 48.23 -24.59
N ILE A 646 49.78 47.69 -25.17
CA ILE A 646 49.82 46.32 -25.71
C ILE A 646 49.53 45.29 -24.61
N GLU A 647 50.10 45.49 -23.41
CA GLU A 647 49.85 44.62 -22.27
C GLU A 647 48.39 44.65 -21.81
N GLN A 648 47.77 45.84 -21.74
CA GLN A 648 46.36 46.01 -21.40
C GLN A 648 45.45 45.34 -22.43
N GLU A 649 45.71 45.55 -23.72
CA GLU A 649 44.96 44.92 -24.82
C GLU A 649 45.03 43.39 -24.74
N SER A 650 46.21 42.83 -24.43
CA SER A 650 46.38 41.40 -24.18
C SER A 650 45.49 40.88 -23.04
N TYR A 651 45.39 41.62 -21.92
CA TYR A 651 44.53 41.24 -20.80
C TYR A 651 43.04 41.40 -21.11
N ILE A 652 42.63 42.41 -21.89
CA ILE A 652 41.25 42.55 -22.37
C ILE A 652 40.87 41.37 -23.28
N ASN A 653 41.76 40.98 -24.19
CA ASN A 653 41.54 39.82 -25.05
C ASN A 653 41.45 38.51 -24.26
N LYS A 654 42.29 38.32 -23.24
CA LYS A 654 42.18 37.18 -22.31
C LYS A 654 40.86 37.20 -21.53
N TYR A 655 40.43 38.36 -21.04
CA TYR A 655 39.15 38.53 -20.36
C TYR A 655 37.98 38.14 -21.28
N ASN A 656 37.90 38.72 -22.48
CA ASN A 656 36.85 38.43 -23.44
C ASN A 656 36.81 36.94 -23.81
N GLY A 657 37.96 36.31 -24.02
CA GLY A 657 38.04 34.87 -24.29
C GLY A 657 37.54 33.98 -23.13
N VAL A 658 37.67 34.44 -21.88
CA VAL A 658 37.09 33.75 -20.71
C VAL A 658 35.58 34.01 -20.61
N ILE A 659 35.13 35.24 -20.86
CA ILE A 659 33.71 35.59 -20.88
C ILE A 659 32.96 34.80 -21.97
N ASP A 660 33.54 34.65 -23.17
CA ASP A 660 32.94 33.83 -24.22
C ASP A 660 32.78 32.37 -23.81
N LYS A 661 33.74 31.81 -23.05
CA LYS A 661 33.63 30.46 -22.49
C LYS A 661 32.53 30.38 -21.45
N LEU A 662 32.42 31.38 -20.57
CA LEU A 662 31.36 31.47 -19.56
C LEU A 662 29.97 31.62 -20.22
N ASN A 663 29.85 32.44 -21.27
CA ASN A 663 28.59 32.64 -22.00
C ASN A 663 28.17 31.38 -22.77
N LYS A 664 29.13 30.56 -23.20
CA LYS A 664 28.87 29.24 -23.79
C LYS A 664 28.51 28.17 -22.75
N MET A 665 28.70 28.44 -21.46
CA MET A 665 28.23 27.57 -20.37
C MET A 665 26.75 27.86 -20.09
N GLY A 666 25.86 27.06 -20.69
CA GLY A 666 24.42 27.13 -20.42
C GLY A 666 24.09 26.47 -19.09
N LEU A 667 23.54 27.22 -18.14
CA LEU A 667 23.03 26.65 -16.89
C LEU A 667 21.66 26.02 -17.15
N VAL A 668 21.46 24.78 -16.70
CA VAL A 668 20.19 24.07 -16.84
C VAL A 668 19.69 23.67 -15.46
N SER A 669 18.38 23.73 -15.25
CA SER A 669 17.76 23.42 -13.97
C SER A 669 16.44 22.73 -14.16
N ASN A 670 16.19 21.73 -13.32
CA ASN A 670 14.92 21.05 -13.27
C ASN A 670 14.39 21.03 -11.83
N CYS A 671 13.08 20.90 -11.68
CA CYS A 671 12.41 20.88 -10.39
C CYS A 671 11.37 19.76 -10.38
N ILE A 672 11.35 18.94 -9.33
CA ILE A 672 10.39 17.84 -9.17
C ILE A 672 9.71 17.94 -7.81
N THR A 673 8.37 17.89 -7.80
CA THR A 673 7.59 18.29 -6.62
C THR A 673 6.72 17.25 -5.99
N SER A 674 6.63 16.06 -6.58
CA SER A 674 5.92 14.97 -5.94
C SER A 674 6.20 13.64 -6.61
N VAL A 675 6.41 12.60 -5.82
CA VAL A 675 6.44 11.22 -6.28
C VAL A 675 5.33 10.45 -5.55
N GLY A 676 4.32 9.97 -6.29
CA GLY A 676 3.28 9.04 -5.81
C GLY A 676 3.62 7.60 -6.18
N GLY A 677 2.88 6.59 -5.70
CA GLY A 677 3.12 5.18 -6.08
C GLY A 677 2.71 4.15 -5.03
N GLY A 678 3.10 2.88 -5.21
CA GLY A 678 2.78 1.79 -4.29
C GLY A 678 3.51 0.47 -4.56
N ILE A 679 3.22 -0.57 -3.79
CA ILE A 679 3.64 -1.96 -4.07
C ILE A 679 2.39 -2.80 -4.19
N ASN A 680 2.27 -3.49 -5.32
CA ASN A 680 1.25 -4.51 -5.52
C ASN A 680 1.80 -5.83 -4.95
N LEU A 681 1.02 -6.48 -4.09
CA LEU A 681 1.36 -7.76 -3.47
C LEU A 681 0.30 -8.82 -3.79
N ARG A 682 -0.60 -8.55 -4.75
CA ARG A 682 -1.74 -9.40 -5.08
C ARG A 682 -1.28 -10.79 -5.51
N PRO A 683 -1.79 -11.86 -4.86
CA PRO A 683 -1.41 -13.23 -5.20
C PRO A 683 -1.61 -13.60 -6.67
N SER A 684 -2.60 -13.00 -7.35
CA SER A 684 -2.91 -13.20 -8.76
C SER A 684 -1.87 -12.64 -9.72
N GLU A 685 -1.08 -11.64 -9.31
CA GLU A 685 -0.07 -10.99 -10.15
C GLU A 685 1.27 -11.73 -10.12
N PHE A 686 1.47 -12.66 -9.19
CA PHE A 686 2.69 -13.47 -9.13
C PHE A 686 2.85 -14.31 -10.40
N LYS A 687 4.11 -14.57 -10.76
CA LYS A 687 4.41 -15.49 -11.85
C LYS A 687 3.80 -16.86 -11.54
N ARG A 688 3.06 -17.39 -12.52
CA ARG A 688 2.42 -18.71 -12.42
C ARG A 688 3.41 -19.77 -11.94
N ILE A 689 2.93 -20.60 -11.01
CA ILE A 689 3.64 -21.78 -10.50
C ILE A 689 4.05 -22.69 -11.68
N SER A 690 5.34 -22.86 -11.89
CA SER A 690 5.89 -23.69 -12.97
C SER A 690 6.01 -25.14 -12.51
N ARG A 691 5.35 -26.08 -13.21
CA ARG A 691 5.44 -27.51 -12.91
C ARG A 691 6.61 -28.14 -13.69
N SER A 692 7.66 -28.53 -12.99
CA SER A 692 8.83 -29.21 -13.56
C SER A 692 9.57 -30.00 -12.48
N SER A 693 9.34 -31.31 -12.43
CA SER A 693 10.08 -32.22 -11.54
C SER A 693 11.56 -32.33 -11.91
N SER A 694 11.94 -31.97 -13.14
CA SER A 694 13.32 -32.01 -13.62
C SER A 694 14.10 -30.72 -13.38
N ALA A 695 13.44 -29.67 -12.88
CA ALA A 695 14.07 -28.39 -12.60
C ALA A 695 15.26 -28.54 -11.64
N PRO A 696 16.40 -27.86 -11.88
CA PRO A 696 17.59 -27.98 -11.05
C PRO A 696 17.31 -27.75 -9.55
N LYS A 697 16.47 -26.76 -9.23
CA LYS A 697 16.09 -26.44 -7.85
C LYS A 697 15.32 -27.56 -7.15
N ILE A 698 14.42 -28.24 -7.88
CA ILE A 698 13.69 -29.40 -7.36
C ILE A 698 14.64 -30.57 -7.13
N LYS A 699 15.50 -30.88 -8.12
CA LYS A 699 16.51 -31.94 -7.99
C LYS A 699 17.44 -31.70 -6.81
N GLU A 700 17.84 -30.45 -6.58
CA GLU A 700 18.63 -30.04 -5.42
C GLU A 700 17.91 -30.42 -4.13
N ILE A 701 16.66 -29.97 -3.94
CA ILE A 701 15.88 -30.25 -2.72
C ILE A 701 15.63 -31.76 -2.53
N VAL A 702 15.27 -32.47 -3.59
CA VAL A 702 15.08 -33.94 -3.55
C VAL A 702 16.37 -34.65 -3.14
N SER A 703 17.52 -34.21 -3.64
CA SER A 703 18.82 -34.79 -3.29
C SER A 703 19.21 -34.54 -1.83
N LEU A 704 18.74 -33.44 -1.24
CA LEU A 704 18.99 -33.11 0.18
C LEU A 704 18.23 -34.05 1.12
N LYS A 705 17.05 -34.52 0.73
CA LYS A 705 16.22 -35.38 1.60
C LYS A 705 16.95 -36.62 2.11
N SER A 706 17.81 -37.23 1.29
CA SER A 706 18.60 -38.41 1.68
C SER A 706 19.83 -38.08 2.54
N GLN A 707 20.21 -36.81 2.62
CA GLN A 707 21.42 -36.35 3.33
C GLN A 707 21.11 -35.72 4.69
N ILE A 708 19.86 -35.29 4.89
CA ILE A 708 19.40 -34.63 6.10
C ILE A 708 19.48 -35.55 7.30
N ARG A 709 20.15 -35.07 8.35
CA ARG A 709 20.20 -35.73 9.67
C ARG A 709 19.46 -34.88 10.70
N MET A 710 18.64 -35.52 11.52
CA MET A 710 17.94 -34.88 12.64
C MET A 710 18.93 -34.38 13.68
N VAL A 711 18.80 -33.12 14.09
CA VAL A 711 19.54 -32.48 15.18
C VAL A 711 18.55 -31.60 15.96
N GLY A 712 18.00 -32.08 17.07
CA GLY A 712 16.94 -31.36 17.79
C GLY A 712 15.60 -31.37 17.03
N LYS A 713 14.89 -30.25 16.98
CA LYS A 713 13.66 -30.10 16.15
C LYS A 713 13.95 -29.55 14.75
N ILE A 714 15.22 -29.55 14.33
CA ILE A 714 15.62 -29.21 12.98
C ILE A 714 16.45 -30.35 12.37
N SER A 715 16.62 -30.24 11.06
CA SER A 715 17.23 -31.24 10.22
C SER A 715 18.32 -30.55 9.39
N ARG A 716 19.56 -31.05 9.39
CA ARG A 716 20.69 -30.38 8.72
C ARG A 716 21.37 -31.24 7.66
N ALA A 717 21.80 -30.61 6.56
CA ALA A 717 22.68 -31.18 5.54
C ALA A 717 23.59 -30.08 4.97
N GLY A 718 24.84 -30.01 5.42
CA GLY A 718 25.73 -28.89 5.07
C GLY A 718 25.18 -27.56 5.61
N ASN A 719 25.03 -26.56 4.75
CA ASN A 719 24.39 -25.27 5.08
C ASN A 719 22.86 -25.27 4.94
N TRP A 720 22.27 -26.40 4.56
CA TRP A 720 20.82 -26.54 4.48
C TRP A 720 20.23 -26.92 5.82
N ILE A 721 19.10 -26.29 6.11
CA ILE A 721 18.28 -26.53 7.29
C ILE A 721 16.87 -26.83 6.80
N ARG A 722 16.25 -27.85 7.39
CA ARG A 722 14.84 -28.20 7.21
C ARG A 722 14.14 -28.16 8.56
N SER A 723 12.91 -27.65 8.63
CA SER A 723 12.07 -27.82 9.81
C SER A 723 11.79 -29.30 10.05
N CYS A 724 11.59 -29.72 11.29
CA CYS A 724 11.06 -31.07 11.58
C CYS A 724 9.55 -31.03 11.76
N VAL A 725 8.98 -32.21 11.82
CA VAL A 725 7.58 -32.44 12.19
C VAL A 725 7.57 -33.11 13.54
N GLY A 726 6.77 -32.58 14.46
CA GLY A 726 6.53 -33.15 15.78
C GLY A 726 5.05 -33.15 16.11
N LYS A 727 4.74 -33.09 17.42
CA LYS A 727 3.37 -32.90 17.88
C LYS A 727 2.98 -31.45 17.61
N GLY A 728 2.19 -31.25 16.56
CA GLY A 728 1.64 -29.96 16.18
C GLY A 728 0.46 -29.52 17.04
N GLY A 729 0.02 -28.28 16.82
CA GLY A 729 -1.19 -27.73 17.41
C GLY A 729 -1.20 -26.21 17.45
N ALA A 730 -2.41 -25.67 17.44
CA ALA A 730 -2.69 -24.26 17.70
C ALA A 730 -2.10 -23.80 19.05
N ARG A 731 -1.55 -22.58 19.09
CA ARG A 731 -1.22 -21.89 20.35
C ARG A 731 -2.52 -21.40 21.00
N LEU A 732 -2.63 -21.56 22.32
CA LEU A 732 -3.66 -20.88 23.11
C LEU A 732 -3.11 -19.51 23.52
N ASN A 733 -3.88 -18.46 23.26
CA ASN A 733 -3.54 -17.11 23.67
C ASN A 733 -4.35 -16.79 24.92
N GLU A 734 -3.67 -16.54 26.03
CA GLU A 734 -4.33 -16.23 27.30
C GLU A 734 -5.11 -14.91 27.17
N ILE A 735 -6.39 -14.99 27.50
CA ILE A 735 -7.22 -13.81 27.74
C ILE A 735 -7.11 -13.48 29.23
N PRO A 736 -6.98 -12.20 29.63
CA PRO A 736 -6.87 -11.80 31.04
C PRO A 736 -7.92 -12.46 31.94
N VAL A 737 -7.53 -12.74 33.20
CA VAL A 737 -8.37 -13.43 34.18
C VAL A 737 -9.33 -12.46 34.85
N ASP A 738 -10.61 -12.84 34.91
CA ASP A 738 -11.71 -11.94 35.26
C ASP A 738 -12.42 -12.29 36.57
N SER A 739 -13.08 -11.28 37.15
CA SER A 739 -14.17 -11.50 38.12
C SER A 739 -15.26 -10.45 37.96
N TRP A 740 -16.53 -10.90 37.97
CA TRP A 740 -17.70 -10.03 37.87
C TRP A 740 -18.19 -9.62 39.25
N ILE A 741 -18.53 -8.35 39.42
CA ILE A 741 -19.14 -7.81 40.63
C ILE A 741 -20.51 -7.24 40.28
N LEU A 742 -21.56 -7.78 40.91
CA LEU A 742 -22.91 -7.24 40.80
C LEU A 742 -23.10 -6.16 41.86
N GLU A 743 -23.37 -4.93 41.43
CA GLU A 743 -23.67 -3.80 42.31
C GLU A 743 -25.09 -3.28 42.04
N LYS A 744 -25.83 -2.99 43.10
CA LYS A 744 -27.09 -2.25 42.99
C LYS A 744 -26.78 -0.77 43.15
N ALA A 745 -27.02 0.03 42.12
CA ALA A 745 -26.79 1.47 42.17
C ALA A 745 -27.84 2.19 43.04
N ALA A 746 -27.50 3.40 43.49
CA ALA A 746 -28.35 4.19 44.39
C ALA A 746 -29.69 4.60 43.77
N ASP A 747 -29.77 4.67 42.44
CA ASP A 747 -30.98 4.96 41.66
C ASP A 747 -31.88 3.71 41.46
N GLY A 748 -31.48 2.57 42.02
CA GLY A 748 -32.20 1.30 41.88
C GLY A 748 -31.85 0.52 40.61
N SER A 749 -31.01 1.05 39.72
CA SER A 749 -30.51 0.31 38.55
C SER A 749 -29.58 -0.83 38.99
N MET A 750 -29.64 -1.94 38.25
CA MET A 750 -28.67 -3.02 38.39
C MET A 750 -27.47 -2.67 37.53
N ARG A 751 -26.29 -2.58 38.15
CA ARG A 751 -25.03 -2.33 37.47
C ARG A 751 -24.15 -3.56 37.58
N TYR A 752 -23.90 -4.20 36.45
CA TYR A 752 -22.85 -5.21 36.35
C TYR A 752 -21.55 -4.47 36.13
N ARG A 753 -20.64 -4.50 37.09
CA ARG A 753 -19.29 -3.97 36.91
C ARG A 753 -18.31 -5.12 36.84
N TYR A 754 -17.47 -5.04 35.83
CA TYR A 754 -16.34 -5.90 35.59
C TYR A 754 -15.11 -4.99 35.65
N SER A 755 -14.09 -5.36 36.43
CA SER A 755 -12.83 -4.61 36.52
C SER A 755 -11.70 -5.56 36.19
N LEU A 756 -11.03 -5.27 35.09
CA LEU A 756 -9.73 -5.81 34.74
C LEU A 756 -8.72 -4.93 35.49
N GLY A 757 -7.90 -5.50 36.36
CA GLY A 757 -6.98 -4.70 37.20
C GLY A 757 -6.29 -3.56 36.42
N GLY A 758 -6.36 -2.34 36.94
CA GLY A 758 -5.99 -1.12 36.19
C GLY A 758 -7.20 -0.20 35.96
N ASN A 759 -7.23 0.50 34.83
CA ASN A 759 -8.34 1.40 34.44
C ASN A 759 -9.44 0.70 33.62
N ASP A 760 -9.23 -0.58 33.29
CA ASP A 760 -10.10 -1.34 32.41
C ASP A 760 -11.35 -1.82 33.17
N ASN A 761 -12.51 -1.55 32.60
CA ASN A 761 -13.78 -1.95 33.17
C ASN A 761 -14.86 -2.15 32.11
N LEU A 762 -15.83 -2.99 32.43
CA LEU A 762 -17.06 -3.12 31.65
C LEU A 762 -18.22 -2.88 32.59
N THR A 763 -19.14 -2.03 32.17
CA THR A 763 -20.29 -1.60 32.96
C THR A 763 -21.55 -1.73 32.13
N VAL A 764 -22.52 -2.52 32.61
CA VAL A 764 -23.87 -2.53 32.01
C VAL A 764 -24.86 -2.08 33.05
N SER A 765 -25.62 -1.05 32.70
CA SER A 765 -26.65 -0.43 33.53
C SER A 765 -28.01 -0.59 32.87
N ALA A 766 -28.96 -1.22 33.57
CA ALA A 766 -30.33 -1.39 33.10
C ALA A 766 -31.33 -0.71 34.05
N LEU A 767 -32.23 0.12 33.51
CA LEU A 767 -33.34 0.74 34.23
C LEU A 767 -34.60 -0.14 34.09
N MET A 768 -35.10 -0.71 35.18
CA MET A 768 -36.32 -1.56 35.16
C MET A 768 -37.48 -0.96 35.98
N PRO A 769 -38.75 -1.00 35.52
CA PRO A 769 -39.26 -1.46 34.22
C PRO A 769 -39.79 -0.31 33.33
N GLY A 770 -39.25 -0.19 32.12
CA GLY A 770 -39.75 0.72 31.07
C GLY A 770 -38.74 1.77 30.58
N GLY A 771 -37.56 1.86 31.20
CA GLY A 771 -36.48 2.75 30.79
C GLY A 771 -35.43 2.01 29.95
N GLY A 772 -34.70 2.75 29.11
CA GLY A 772 -33.62 2.21 28.28
C GLY A 772 -32.55 1.45 29.06
N TRP A 773 -31.67 0.79 28.32
CA TRP A 773 -30.48 0.13 28.86
C TRP A 773 -29.23 0.73 28.23
N GLU A 774 -28.11 0.67 28.92
CA GLU A 774 -26.81 1.11 28.45
C GLU A 774 -25.76 0.06 28.78
N SER A 775 -24.95 -0.29 27.78
CA SER A 775 -23.77 -1.12 27.90
C SER A 775 -22.56 -0.29 27.55
N GLU A 776 -21.60 -0.21 28.45
CA GLU A 776 -20.33 0.50 28.29
C GLU A 776 -19.18 -0.48 28.52
N THR A 777 -18.35 -0.69 27.49
CA THR A 777 -17.12 -1.50 27.57
C THR A 777 -15.92 -0.59 27.49
N ASN A 778 -15.05 -0.57 28.50
CA ASN A 778 -13.80 0.18 28.49
C ASN A 778 -12.61 -0.76 28.72
N ILE A 779 -11.95 -1.19 27.64
CA ILE A 779 -10.81 -2.10 27.71
C ILE A 779 -9.62 -1.45 27.03
N ASN A 780 -8.46 -1.43 27.70
CA ASN A 780 -7.24 -0.76 27.27
C ASN A 780 -7.45 0.70 26.81
N GLY A 781 -8.35 1.43 27.46
CA GLY A 781 -8.71 2.82 27.12
C GLY A 781 -9.63 2.99 25.91
N TYR A 782 -10.14 1.91 25.32
CA TYR A 782 -11.16 1.94 24.27
C TYR A 782 -12.55 1.79 24.88
N LYS A 783 -13.35 2.86 24.80
CA LYS A 783 -14.69 2.94 25.38
C LYS A 783 -15.78 2.75 24.31
N GLU A 784 -16.35 1.55 24.23
CA GLU A 784 -17.54 1.24 23.42
C GLU A 784 -18.81 1.49 24.24
N VAL A 785 -19.83 2.09 23.61
CA VAL A 785 -21.12 2.37 24.25
C VAL A 785 -22.25 1.93 23.34
N VAL A 786 -23.20 1.17 23.87
CA VAL A 786 -24.45 0.80 23.20
C VAL A 786 -25.60 1.11 24.13
N GLN A 787 -26.56 1.89 23.67
CA GLN A 787 -27.67 2.36 24.49
C GLN A 787 -29.00 2.20 23.74
N SER A 788 -30.00 1.61 24.39
CA SER A 788 -31.37 1.67 23.91
C SER A 788 -32.07 2.92 24.42
N ILE A 789 -32.68 3.66 23.51
CA ILE A 789 -33.41 4.91 23.80
C ILE A 789 -34.87 4.79 23.31
N ASP A 790 -35.72 5.73 23.71
CA ASP A 790 -37.12 5.81 23.28
C ASP A 790 -37.95 4.54 23.52
N ASN A 791 -37.80 3.93 24.69
CA ASN A 791 -38.47 2.67 25.07
C ASN A 791 -38.21 1.52 24.09
N GLY A 792 -36.97 1.40 23.57
CA GLY A 792 -36.60 0.34 22.64
C GLY A 792 -36.88 0.65 21.17
N LYS A 793 -37.30 1.88 20.84
CA LYS A 793 -37.57 2.29 19.45
C LYS A 793 -36.34 2.82 18.72
N ALA A 794 -35.24 3.05 19.43
CA ALA A 794 -33.96 3.40 18.84
C ALA A 794 -32.78 2.82 19.64
N VAL A 795 -31.65 2.70 18.94
CA VAL A 795 -30.36 2.23 19.49
C VAL A 795 -29.28 3.26 19.15
N HIS A 796 -28.59 3.76 20.16
CA HIS A 796 -27.41 4.60 20.02
C HIS A 796 -26.16 3.75 20.18
N VAL A 797 -25.19 3.91 19.29
CA VAL A 797 -23.93 3.16 19.30
C VAL A 797 -22.74 4.11 19.23
N SER A 798 -21.65 3.75 19.88
CA SER A 798 -20.37 4.43 19.80
C SER A 798 -19.24 3.41 19.94
N HIS A 799 -18.49 3.19 18.87
CA HIS A 799 -17.37 2.26 18.77
C HIS A 799 -16.13 3.06 18.34
N PRO A 800 -15.37 3.65 19.27
CA PRO A 800 -14.22 4.50 18.94
C PRO A 800 -13.09 3.73 18.27
N GLY A 801 -13.05 2.39 18.41
CA GLY A 801 -12.08 1.55 17.70
C GLY A 801 -12.29 1.49 16.18
N THR A 802 -13.49 1.84 15.70
CA THR A 802 -13.88 1.78 14.28
C THR A 802 -14.41 3.12 13.74
N ASP A 803 -14.35 4.20 14.54
CA ASP A 803 -14.95 5.51 14.24
C ASP A 803 -16.47 5.44 13.91
N ILE A 804 -17.17 4.42 14.43
CA ILE A 804 -18.61 4.21 14.22
C ILE A 804 -19.38 4.83 15.39
N SER A 805 -20.15 5.88 15.15
CA SER A 805 -21.04 6.46 16.17
C SER A 805 -22.31 7.03 15.53
N GLY A 806 -23.46 6.79 16.15
CA GLY A 806 -24.75 7.33 15.70
C GLY A 806 -25.97 6.64 16.30
N ALA A 807 -27.16 6.99 15.83
CA ALA A 807 -28.44 6.46 16.30
C ALA A 807 -29.20 5.73 15.18
N GLY A 808 -29.70 4.54 15.48
CA GLY A 808 -30.52 3.70 14.62
C GLY A 808 -31.98 3.69 15.05
N ASN A 809 -32.89 4.08 14.15
CA ASN A 809 -34.34 4.06 14.40
C ASN A 809 -34.99 2.82 13.80
N PHE A 810 -35.88 2.17 14.57
CA PHE A 810 -36.65 1.04 14.06
C PHE A 810 -37.77 1.50 13.12
N SER A 811 -37.96 0.77 12.03
CA SER A 811 -39.15 0.89 11.19
C SER A 811 -40.42 0.49 11.95
N GLN A 812 -41.59 0.94 11.47
CA GLN A 812 -42.88 0.64 12.11
C GLN A 812 -43.17 -0.87 12.26
N ASN A 813 -42.55 -1.72 11.43
CA ASN A 813 -42.69 -3.18 11.48
C ASN A 813 -41.49 -3.88 12.15
N SER A 814 -40.52 -3.13 12.69
CA SER A 814 -39.29 -3.60 13.33
C SER A 814 -38.44 -4.57 12.50
N LYS A 815 -38.62 -4.57 11.16
CA LYS A 815 -37.82 -5.39 10.23
C LYS A 815 -36.62 -4.64 9.64
N ARG A 816 -36.54 -3.33 9.88
CA ARG A 816 -35.47 -2.47 9.38
C ARG A 816 -35.04 -1.49 10.47
N ILE A 817 -33.74 -1.24 10.56
CA ILE A 817 -33.15 -0.22 11.41
C ILE A 817 -32.33 0.69 10.52
N GLU A 818 -32.56 2.00 10.63
CA GLU A 818 -31.86 3.01 9.83
C GLU A 818 -30.98 3.86 10.73
N PHE A 819 -29.66 3.75 10.55
CA PHE A 819 -28.68 4.52 11.29
C PHE A 819 -28.33 5.85 10.63
N SER A 820 -28.21 6.89 11.45
CA SER A 820 -27.73 8.23 11.09
C SER A 820 -26.76 8.75 12.15
N ARG A 821 -25.79 9.58 11.73
CA ARG A 821 -24.87 10.27 12.64
C ARG A 821 -25.58 11.27 13.55
#